data_AF-A0A819UJJ6-F1
#
_entry.id   AF-A0A819UJJ6-F1
#
_cell.length_a   1.000
_cell.length_b   1.000
_cell.length_c   1.000
_cell.angle_alpha   90.00
_cell.angle_beta   90.00
_cell.angle_gamma   90.00
#
_symmetry.space_group_name_H-M   'P 1'
#
loop_
_entity.id
_entity.type
_entity.pdbx_description
1 polymer ?
#
loop_
_entity_poly.entity_id
_entity_poly.type
_entity_poly.pdbx_seq_one_letter_code
_entity_poly.pdbx_strand_id
1 'polypeptide(L)'
;AGTGTNTDDIANSLGISGDDIKVTGISTAPGASVDRRKRGFNSRTKRSFSVLILITCQFTKAFKDCNAHCMNARKQFQANVLKISSLPIKLAVNPGSAGLGTAGTYGYTCKKFSFLTTKPSGFPGPPPTNTFTCIKSGLFTDASIWDHGIVPYGACNVVIPASFHVVLATPGLGIRMISLVVYGTLSLGSGSSTFKFNFGINLVCRDGGKIEDLTTNKQFLLPFGSVVTIYPNGGFVAAGTTLQSYTSTGSLAKSVTISSTTGPFTCGILPDGTTLSYNQVMFFLIKSGDIGSGSCYLGGSAPTGPACPSPGCGIYVAPSCTLTTASLSGQLTINIGTIIVNKGSTCDLGTGGSSSQFKCINPISISVQSGGTLQVSATSKTLLLPLSSVVTMYSGASFATTGIIFQSYTSTGLGQSVTASTTTGPFTCGILPDGTTLSYNQVMYFAINSGDIGSGSCYLGGSAPGQDCALSPCGIYIAPKCTLTTASLSGQLSINIGTIIVNSGSTCDLGTGGSSSQFKCINPISIIVQSGGTLQVSASSKTLLLPLSSIITMYTGGSWGATGIIIQSYTLSGLGSSFTITKAAGPFTCAFLSDGTMLQYDEVAFIAINSGDIGSGSCYLGGFAPTVAGCSAGCALYIAKGVIFSTASLNGVMSIDFDTITVAAGATFQLGTPGSTAGFKFLFPVILDISGIFQFVASGGGILLVAGSEFNILAGGSFISAVATFLQLYDPLSGVLIGTAFALISGQTGPFIIVISSTGITVTSGTGVSSTVPVPTVAMG
;
A
#
# COMPACT_ATOMS: atom_id res chain seq x y z
N ALA A 1 -62.96 47.17 21.35
CA ALA A 1 -62.88 45.97 20.49
C ALA A 1 -61.42 45.66 20.27
N GLY A 2 -60.90 44.67 20.99
CA GLY A 2 -59.48 44.33 21.03
C GLY A 2 -59.11 43.24 20.02
N THR A 3 -57.91 43.34 19.48
CA THR A 3 -57.20 42.24 18.80
C THR A 3 -55.75 42.32 19.24
N GLY A 4 -55.36 41.42 20.14
CA GLY A 4 -53.99 41.28 20.65
C GLY A 4 -53.06 40.65 19.62
N THR A 5 -51.86 41.20 19.51
CA THR A 5 -50.69 40.51 18.95
C THR A 5 -50.08 39.64 20.06
N ASN A 6 -50.02 38.32 19.86
CA ASN A 6 -49.52 37.34 20.83
C ASN A 6 -48.06 37.62 21.23
N THR A 7 -47.85 38.29 22.35
CA THR A 7 -46.58 38.37 23.09
C THR A 7 -46.18 37.02 23.71
N ASP A 8 -47.14 36.11 23.87
CA ASP A 8 -46.95 34.81 24.54
C ASP A 8 -46.11 33.80 23.73
N ASP A 9 -46.10 33.89 22.40
CA ASP A 9 -45.34 32.97 21.54
C ASP A 9 -43.83 33.23 21.57
N ILE A 10 -43.43 34.49 21.82
CA ILE A 10 -42.00 34.85 21.95
C ILE A 10 -41.52 34.56 23.38
N ALA A 11 -42.35 34.84 24.39
CA ALA A 11 -42.07 34.58 25.80
C ALA A 11 -41.87 33.07 26.09
N ASN A 12 -42.73 32.21 25.52
CA ASN A 12 -42.62 30.75 25.64
C ASN A 12 -41.38 30.16 24.93
N SER A 13 -40.85 30.82 23.90
CA SER A 13 -39.64 30.39 23.20
C SER A 13 -38.32 30.73 23.94
N LEU A 14 -38.39 31.60 24.95
CA LEU A 14 -37.24 32.11 25.72
C LEU A 14 -37.28 31.76 27.21
N GLY A 15 -38.39 31.19 27.71
CA GLY A 15 -38.52 30.73 29.10
C GLY A 15 -38.68 31.85 30.13
N ILE A 16 -39.28 32.98 29.74
CA ILE A 16 -39.51 34.16 30.61
C ILE A 16 -41.01 34.49 30.57
N SER A 17 -41.63 34.91 31.68
CA SER A 17 -43.06 35.27 31.71
C SER A 17 -43.35 36.50 30.85
N GLY A 18 -44.50 36.49 30.15
CA GLY A 18 -44.89 37.48 29.12
C GLY A 18 -44.92 38.95 29.55
N ASP A 19 -44.89 39.25 30.86
CA ASP A 19 -44.96 40.62 31.39
C ASP A 19 -43.62 41.39 31.38
N ASP A 20 -42.48 40.75 31.08
CA ASP A 20 -41.14 41.35 31.24
C ASP A 20 -40.53 41.94 29.93
N ILE A 21 -41.28 42.02 28.81
CA ILE A 21 -40.77 42.54 27.52
C ILE A 21 -41.69 43.63 26.95
N LYS A 22 -41.20 44.88 26.88
CA LYS A 22 -41.82 45.97 26.11
C LYS A 22 -41.00 46.28 24.85
N VAL A 23 -41.64 46.15 23.69
CA VAL A 23 -41.08 46.59 22.40
C VAL A 23 -41.47 48.04 22.16
N THR A 24 -40.54 48.98 22.28
CA THR A 24 -40.79 50.41 22.08
C THR A 24 -40.17 50.90 20.76
N GLY A 25 -40.89 50.70 19.65
CA GLY A 25 -40.74 51.46 18.39
C GLY A 25 -39.68 50.98 17.36
N ILE A 26 -39.99 51.20 16.07
CA ILE A 26 -39.09 51.06 14.91
C ILE A 26 -38.79 52.47 14.39
N SER A 27 -37.51 52.84 14.23
CA SER A 27 -37.08 54.13 13.69
C SER A 27 -36.21 53.92 12.45
N THR A 28 -36.50 54.67 11.38
CA THR A 28 -35.68 54.76 10.16
C THR A 28 -34.97 56.11 10.12
N ALA A 29 -33.64 56.14 10.14
CA ALA A 29 -32.88 57.38 10.01
C ALA A 29 -32.57 57.69 8.52
N PRO A 30 -32.79 58.93 8.03
CA PRO A 30 -32.32 59.34 6.71
C PRO A 30 -30.89 59.91 6.81
N GLY A 31 -29.95 59.30 6.10
CA GLY A 31 -28.59 59.82 5.95
C GLY A 31 -28.16 59.80 4.48
N ALA A 32 -28.28 60.94 3.80
CA ALA A 32 -27.66 61.18 2.50
C ALA A 32 -27.00 62.57 2.53
N SER A 33 -25.67 62.63 2.53
CA SER A 33 -24.94 63.78 1.99
C SER A 33 -24.39 63.38 0.62
N VAL A 34 -24.83 64.11 -0.40
CA VAL A 34 -24.43 63.96 -1.80
C VAL A 34 -23.36 65.01 -2.06
N ASP A 35 -22.14 64.60 -2.41
CA ASP A 35 -21.21 65.51 -3.08
C ASP A 35 -21.31 65.31 -4.60
N ARG A 36 -21.65 66.39 -5.31
CA ARG A 36 -21.88 66.43 -6.75
C ARG A 36 -20.65 67.05 -7.42
N ARG A 37 -20.00 66.32 -8.33
CA ARG A 37 -19.47 66.92 -9.57
C ARG A 37 -19.22 65.89 -10.69
N LYS A 38 -19.97 66.12 -11.79
CA LYS A 38 -19.68 65.94 -13.23
C LYS A 38 -19.80 64.56 -13.91
N ARG A 39 -20.91 64.46 -14.65
CA ARG A 39 -21.09 64.11 -16.10
C ARG A 39 -20.81 62.69 -16.61
N GLY A 40 -21.84 62.08 -17.23
CA GLY A 40 -21.69 61.21 -18.40
C GLY A 40 -22.52 59.92 -18.43
N PHE A 41 -23.71 59.97 -19.04
CA PHE A 41 -24.46 58.92 -19.76
C PHE A 41 -24.65 57.48 -19.22
N ASN A 42 -25.92 57.18 -18.91
CA ASN A 42 -26.72 55.95 -19.13
C ASN A 42 -26.07 54.55 -19.02
N SER A 43 -26.23 53.93 -17.84
CA SER A 43 -26.73 52.54 -17.72
C SER A 43 -27.43 52.35 -16.36
N ARG A 44 -28.51 51.55 -16.34
CA ARG A 44 -29.34 51.30 -15.14
C ARG A 44 -28.51 50.65 -14.02
N THR A 45 -28.09 51.44 -13.04
CA THR A 45 -27.45 50.96 -11.82
C THR A 45 -28.51 50.50 -10.82
N LYS A 46 -28.47 49.22 -10.43
CA LYS A 46 -29.11 48.71 -9.21
C LYS A 46 -28.53 49.49 -8.02
N ARG A 47 -29.36 50.31 -7.35
CA ARG A 47 -28.98 50.92 -6.07
C ARG A 47 -29.28 49.93 -4.95
N SER A 48 -28.25 49.46 -4.26
CA SER A 48 -28.40 48.75 -2.98
C SER A 48 -28.58 49.78 -1.88
N PHE A 49 -29.73 49.76 -1.19
CA PHE A 49 -29.93 50.48 0.06
C PHE A 49 -29.73 49.48 1.21
N SER A 50 -28.78 49.76 2.10
CA SER A 50 -28.62 49.04 3.36
C SER A 50 -29.52 49.69 4.40
N VAL A 51 -30.58 48.99 4.83
CA VAL A 51 -31.42 49.41 5.96
C VAL A 51 -30.79 48.85 7.22
N LEU A 52 -30.27 49.72 8.09
CA LEU A 52 -29.86 49.34 9.44
C LEU A 52 -31.09 49.37 10.34
N ILE A 53 -31.62 48.19 10.70
CA ILE A 53 -32.70 48.07 11.69
C ILE A 53 -32.04 47.96 13.06
N LEU A 54 -32.11 49.03 13.85
CA LEU A 54 -31.66 49.04 15.24
C LEU A 54 -32.82 48.61 16.13
N ILE A 55 -32.76 47.40 16.70
CA ILE A 55 -33.73 46.96 17.72
C ILE A 55 -33.10 47.26 19.08
N THR A 56 -33.60 48.29 19.77
CA THR A 56 -33.26 48.59 21.16
C THR A 56 -34.28 47.98 22.11
N CYS A 57 -33.86 47.02 22.93
CA CYS A 57 -34.66 46.49 24.03
C CYS A 57 -34.20 47.13 25.34
N GLN A 58 -35.12 47.73 26.09
CA GLN A 58 -34.87 48.21 27.46
C GLN A 58 -35.47 47.20 28.45
N PHE A 59 -34.66 46.69 29.37
CA PHE A 59 -35.09 45.79 30.44
C PHE A 59 -35.13 46.57 31.77
N THR A 60 -36.28 46.61 32.42
CA THR A 60 -36.44 47.27 33.72
C THR A 60 -36.81 46.21 34.75
N LYS A 61 -35.88 45.84 35.64
CA LYS A 61 -36.24 45.16 36.88
C LYS A 61 -35.40 45.71 38.03
N ALA A 62 -36.10 46.24 39.04
CA ALA A 62 -35.50 46.67 40.30
C ALA A 62 -35.07 45.44 41.10
N PHE A 63 -33.76 45.27 41.30
CA PHE A 63 -33.21 44.20 42.13
C PHE A 63 -33.08 44.71 43.57
N LYS A 64 -34.08 44.45 44.41
CA LYS A 64 -33.85 44.33 45.85
C LYS A 64 -33.50 42.87 46.12
N ASP A 65 -32.24 42.67 46.53
CA ASP A 65 -31.64 41.46 47.08
C ASP A 65 -31.39 40.28 46.11
N CYS A 66 -30.19 40.21 45.50
CA CYS A 66 -29.59 38.92 45.12
C CYS A 66 -28.07 38.96 44.86
N ASN A 67 -27.38 37.90 45.31
CA ASN A 67 -25.93 37.68 45.45
C ASN A 67 -25.17 37.39 44.12
N ALA A 68 -23.84 37.17 44.23
CA ALA A 68 -22.86 36.92 43.16
C ALA A 68 -23.26 35.94 42.03
N HIS A 69 -24.22 35.03 42.27
CA HIS A 69 -24.77 34.14 41.24
C HIS A 69 -25.51 34.89 40.11
N CYS A 70 -26.16 36.02 40.40
CA CYS A 70 -26.85 36.85 39.39
C CYS A 70 -25.89 37.57 38.42
N MET A 71 -24.68 37.91 38.88
CA MET A 71 -23.67 38.59 38.06
C MET A 71 -23.02 37.66 37.01
N ASN A 72 -22.90 36.37 37.31
CA ASN A 72 -22.41 35.37 36.35
C ASN A 72 -23.45 35.02 35.28
N ALA A 73 -24.74 34.98 35.65
CA ALA A 73 -25.83 34.83 34.69
C ALA A 73 -25.89 36.02 33.71
N ARG A 74 -25.67 37.25 34.19
CA ARG A 74 -25.57 38.46 33.36
C ARG A 74 -24.42 38.39 32.34
N LYS A 75 -23.22 37.94 32.74
CA LYS A 75 -22.06 37.79 31.83
C LYS A 75 -22.29 36.72 30.77
N GLN A 76 -22.87 35.58 31.13
CA GLN A 76 -23.21 34.53 30.17
C GLN A 76 -24.31 34.96 29.19
N PHE A 77 -25.32 35.71 29.67
CA PHE A 77 -26.39 36.24 28.84
C PHE A 77 -25.90 37.31 27.85
N GLN A 78 -25.08 38.27 28.30
CA GLN A 78 -24.46 39.27 27.42
C GLN A 78 -23.54 38.64 26.37
N ALA A 79 -22.79 37.59 26.72
CA ALA A 79 -21.94 36.84 25.77
C ALA A 79 -22.76 36.07 24.71
N ASN A 80 -23.96 35.60 25.05
CA ASN A 80 -24.83 34.89 24.12
C ASN A 80 -25.58 35.83 23.17
N VAL A 81 -25.94 37.05 23.63
CA VAL A 81 -26.58 38.07 22.79
C VAL A 81 -25.61 38.64 21.75
N LEU A 82 -24.34 38.87 22.11
CA LEU A 82 -23.28 39.31 21.18
C LEU A 82 -22.95 38.27 20.08
N LYS A 83 -23.17 36.98 20.34
CA LYS A 83 -23.00 35.92 19.32
C LYS A 83 -24.10 35.95 18.26
N ILE A 84 -25.32 36.34 18.63
CA ILE A 84 -26.47 36.38 17.71
C ILE A 84 -26.37 37.56 16.73
N SER A 85 -25.78 38.69 17.13
CA SER A 85 -25.63 39.89 16.28
C SER A 85 -24.59 39.78 15.17
N SER A 86 -23.89 38.64 15.03
CA SER A 86 -22.82 38.43 14.03
C SER A 86 -23.23 37.61 12.81
N LEU A 87 -24.49 37.15 12.74
CA LEU A 87 -25.01 36.40 11.59
C LEU A 87 -25.65 37.37 10.57
N PRO A 88 -25.26 37.35 9.28
CA PRO A 88 -25.93 38.13 8.26
C PRO A 88 -27.30 37.53 7.97
N ILE A 89 -28.36 38.17 8.46
CA ILE A 89 -29.75 37.82 8.13
C ILE A 89 -30.05 38.39 6.74
N LYS A 90 -30.19 37.52 5.72
CA LYS A 90 -30.75 37.93 4.42
C LYS A 90 -32.27 37.85 4.48
N LEU A 91 -32.94 39.00 4.44
CA LEU A 91 -34.38 39.11 4.25
C LEU A 91 -34.68 39.14 2.75
N ALA A 92 -35.48 38.19 2.25
CA ALA A 92 -35.99 38.22 0.88
C ALA A 92 -37.26 39.08 0.81
N VAL A 93 -37.32 40.03 -0.12
CA VAL A 93 -38.51 40.85 -0.40
C VAL A 93 -39.09 40.42 -1.74
N ASN A 94 -40.32 39.91 -1.76
CA ASN A 94 -41.07 39.69 -3.01
C ASN A 94 -41.97 40.91 -3.26
N PRO A 95 -41.83 41.63 -4.40
CA PRO A 95 -42.75 42.70 -4.74
C PRO A 95 -43.98 42.10 -5.42
N GLY A 96 -45.03 41.83 -4.65
CA GLY A 96 -46.38 41.64 -5.17
C GLY A 96 -47.02 43.00 -5.46
N SER A 97 -47.50 43.17 -6.69
CA SER A 97 -48.11 44.37 -7.24
C SER A 97 -49.37 44.84 -6.49
N ALA A 98 -49.28 45.98 -5.80
CA ALA A 98 -50.43 46.85 -5.46
C ALA A 98 -49.93 48.30 -5.25
N GLY A 99 -50.73 49.26 -5.70
CA GLY A 99 -50.36 50.65 -5.94
C GLY A 99 -49.97 51.48 -4.71
N LEU A 100 -49.29 52.59 -5.01
CA LEU A 100 -48.94 53.67 -4.10
C LEU A 100 -50.19 54.24 -3.42
N GLY A 101 -50.32 54.01 -2.11
CA GLY A 101 -51.29 54.68 -1.26
C GLY A 101 -51.73 53.82 -0.08
N THR A 102 -51.50 54.32 1.14
CA THR A 102 -51.99 53.82 2.44
C THR A 102 -51.10 52.75 3.12
N ALA A 103 -50.79 53.02 4.39
CA ALA A 103 -49.95 52.18 5.26
C ALA A 103 -50.63 50.83 5.55
N GLY A 104 -50.17 49.77 4.87
CA GLY A 104 -50.52 48.39 5.18
C GLY A 104 -49.53 47.78 6.17
N THR A 105 -50.05 47.12 7.20
CA THR A 105 -49.27 46.31 8.15
C THR A 105 -48.77 45.05 7.42
N TYR A 106 -47.48 44.99 7.11
CA TYR A 106 -46.85 43.76 6.63
C TYR A 106 -46.50 42.88 7.83
N GLY A 107 -47.14 41.71 7.95
CA GLY A 107 -46.78 40.70 8.94
C GLY A 107 -45.47 40.03 8.55
N TYR A 108 -44.41 40.26 9.32
CA TYR A 108 -43.13 39.58 9.14
C TYR A 108 -43.03 38.38 10.08
N THR A 109 -42.98 37.16 9.54
CA THR A 109 -42.73 35.95 10.33
C THR A 109 -41.23 35.70 10.41
N CYS A 110 -40.62 35.89 11.57
CA CYS A 110 -39.20 35.59 11.79
C CYS A 110 -39.05 34.12 12.16
N LYS A 111 -38.79 33.23 11.17
CA LYS A 111 -38.42 31.83 11.46
C LYS A 111 -36.94 31.76 11.81
N LYS A 112 -36.63 31.54 13.09
CA LYS A 112 -35.27 31.22 13.56
C LYS A 112 -34.92 29.79 13.11
N PHE A 113 -33.95 29.67 12.21
CA PHE A 113 -33.37 28.38 11.85
C PHE A 113 -32.31 28.00 12.89
N SER A 114 -32.72 27.27 13.93
CA SER A 114 -31.79 26.66 14.89
C SER A 114 -32.08 25.17 15.01
N PHE A 115 -31.06 24.34 14.76
CA PHE A 115 -31.10 22.91 15.02
C PHE A 115 -31.28 22.66 16.53
N LEU A 116 -32.26 21.83 16.89
CA LEU A 116 -32.55 21.48 18.28
C LEU A 116 -31.45 20.56 18.81
N THR A 117 -30.74 20.99 19.87
CA THR A 117 -29.72 20.20 20.55
C THR A 117 -30.29 19.33 21.68
N THR A 118 -31.53 19.58 22.08
CA THR A 118 -32.25 18.89 23.15
C THR A 118 -33.68 18.57 22.71
N LYS A 119 -34.30 17.57 23.35
CA LYS A 119 -35.69 17.17 23.09
C LYS A 119 -36.62 18.39 23.23
N PRO A 120 -37.48 18.70 22.25
CA PRO A 120 -38.52 19.72 22.42
C PRO A 120 -39.51 19.31 23.52
N SER A 121 -39.83 20.21 24.45
CA SER A 121 -40.83 19.98 25.51
C SER A 121 -42.22 19.72 24.89
N GLY A 122 -42.95 18.74 25.41
CA GLY A 122 -44.32 18.40 24.97
C GLY A 122 -44.44 17.35 23.85
N PHE A 123 -43.34 16.83 23.30
CA PHE A 123 -43.38 15.77 22.30
C PHE A 123 -43.27 14.36 22.93
N PRO A 124 -43.89 13.32 22.31
CA PRO A 124 -43.61 11.93 22.66
C PRO A 124 -42.08 11.68 22.60
N GLY A 125 -41.57 10.73 23.38
CA GLY A 125 -40.13 10.44 23.45
C GLY A 125 -39.49 10.23 22.08
N PRO A 126 -38.14 10.26 21.97
CA PRO A 126 -37.48 9.84 20.74
C PRO A 126 -37.97 8.45 20.31
N PRO A 127 -37.89 8.10 19.00
CA PRO A 127 -38.13 6.74 18.55
C PRO A 127 -37.33 5.75 19.42
N PRO A 128 -37.84 4.54 19.73
CA PRO A 128 -37.22 3.61 20.69
C PRO A 128 -35.74 3.30 20.45
N THR A 129 -35.26 3.49 19.21
CA THR A 129 -33.87 3.21 18.78
C THR A 129 -33.03 4.47 18.52
N ASN A 130 -33.51 5.68 18.82
CA ASN A 130 -32.91 6.96 18.40
C ASN A 130 -32.64 7.03 16.87
N THR A 131 -33.43 6.31 16.07
CA THR A 131 -33.35 6.29 14.61
C THR A 131 -34.48 7.13 14.01
N PHE A 132 -34.13 8.10 13.18
CA PHE A 132 -35.06 8.93 12.43
C PHE A 132 -35.08 8.48 10.97
N THR A 133 -36.25 8.05 10.50
CA THR A 133 -36.43 7.58 9.12
C THR A 133 -37.21 8.61 8.34
N CYS A 134 -36.72 8.97 7.17
CA CYS A 134 -37.45 9.83 6.24
C CYS A 134 -38.62 9.06 5.61
N ILE A 135 -39.81 9.66 5.58
CA ILE A 135 -41.04 9.09 5.01
C ILE A 135 -41.54 9.87 3.79
N LYS A 136 -40.91 11.00 3.46
CA LYS A 136 -41.28 11.87 2.34
C LYS A 136 -40.10 12.75 1.91
N SER A 137 -39.98 13.06 0.62
CA SER A 137 -38.96 14.01 0.14
C SER A 137 -39.20 15.44 0.65
N GLY A 138 -38.13 16.17 0.97
CA GLY A 138 -38.20 17.58 1.36
C GLY A 138 -36.96 18.10 2.07
N LEU A 139 -37.11 19.22 2.78
CA LEU A 139 -36.03 19.84 3.54
C LEU A 139 -35.77 19.08 4.84
N PHE A 140 -34.49 18.89 5.20
CA PHE A 140 -34.11 18.21 6.45
C PHE A 140 -34.78 18.81 7.70
N THR A 141 -35.01 20.12 7.70
CA THR A 141 -35.62 20.85 8.83
C THR A 141 -37.15 20.80 8.86
N ASP A 142 -37.79 20.15 7.88
CA ASP A 142 -39.24 19.98 7.85
C ASP A 142 -39.63 18.77 8.71
N ALA A 143 -40.36 19.00 9.79
CA ALA A 143 -40.81 17.95 10.68
C ALA A 143 -41.68 16.90 9.95
N SER A 144 -42.41 17.30 8.91
CA SER A 144 -43.36 16.43 8.20
C SER A 144 -42.69 15.36 7.33
N ILE A 145 -41.39 15.47 7.06
CA ILE A 145 -40.66 14.47 6.27
C ILE A 145 -40.14 13.30 7.12
N TRP A 146 -40.17 13.44 8.45
CA TRP A 146 -39.62 12.46 9.38
C TRP A 146 -40.74 11.63 9.98
N ASP A 147 -40.46 10.34 10.14
CA ASP A 147 -41.31 9.45 10.92
C ASP A 147 -41.55 10.05 12.32
N HIS A 148 -42.77 9.90 12.84
CA HIS A 148 -43.27 10.55 14.06
C HIS A 148 -43.35 12.10 14.03
N GLY A 149 -43.06 12.75 12.89
CA GLY A 149 -43.21 14.19 12.75
C GLY A 149 -42.19 15.01 13.54
N ILE A 150 -40.98 14.47 13.77
CA ILE A 150 -39.94 15.11 14.58
C ILE A 150 -38.63 15.17 13.80
N VAL A 151 -38.08 16.38 13.66
CA VAL A 151 -36.76 16.60 13.03
C VAL A 151 -35.67 15.93 13.87
N PRO A 152 -34.66 15.26 13.26
CA PRO A 152 -33.56 14.66 13.98
C PRO A 152 -32.87 15.63 14.94
N TYR A 153 -32.58 15.16 16.15
CA TYR A 153 -31.96 15.94 17.22
C TYR A 153 -31.02 15.08 18.08
N GLY A 154 -30.15 15.72 18.85
CA GLY A 154 -29.25 15.04 19.78
C GLY A 154 -28.31 14.03 19.11
N ALA A 155 -27.92 12.99 19.86
CA ALA A 155 -27.14 11.87 19.35
C ALA A 155 -28.07 10.83 18.71
N CYS A 156 -28.16 10.81 17.38
CA CYS A 156 -29.16 10.02 16.66
C CYS A 156 -28.61 9.31 15.42
N ASN A 157 -29.37 8.34 14.92
CA ASN A 157 -29.17 7.71 13.61
C ASN A 157 -30.21 8.26 12.64
N VAL A 158 -29.84 8.45 11.38
CA VAL A 158 -30.74 8.93 10.33
C VAL A 158 -30.71 7.96 9.16
N VAL A 159 -31.89 7.61 8.64
CA VAL A 159 -32.04 6.77 7.46
C VAL A 159 -32.87 7.50 6.41
N ILE A 160 -32.36 7.57 5.18
CA ILE A 160 -33.09 8.06 4.01
C ILE A 160 -33.38 6.83 3.13
N PRO A 161 -34.62 6.30 3.17
CA PRO A 161 -35.01 5.16 2.36
C PRO A 161 -34.91 5.42 0.85
N ALA A 162 -34.94 4.34 0.08
CA ALA A 162 -35.07 4.43 -1.37
C ALA A 162 -36.30 5.27 -1.76
N SER A 163 -36.23 5.95 -2.90
CA SER A 163 -37.27 6.84 -3.45
C SER A 163 -37.45 8.21 -2.77
N PHE A 164 -36.81 8.47 -1.62
CA PHE A 164 -36.90 9.78 -0.96
C PHE A 164 -35.66 10.65 -1.17
N HIS A 165 -35.90 11.96 -1.25
CA HIS A 165 -34.88 12.98 -1.46
C HIS A 165 -34.90 14.00 -0.32
N VAL A 166 -33.79 14.09 0.43
CA VAL A 166 -33.64 15.03 1.54
C VAL A 166 -32.59 16.09 1.18
N VAL A 167 -32.95 17.36 1.39
CA VAL A 167 -32.09 18.50 1.10
C VAL A 167 -31.67 19.22 2.38
N LEU A 168 -30.37 19.38 2.60
CA LEU A 168 -29.79 20.24 3.61
C LEU A 168 -29.31 21.55 2.97
N ALA A 169 -30.16 22.57 3.01
CA ALA A 169 -29.90 23.89 2.43
C ALA A 169 -29.09 24.83 3.36
N THR A 170 -28.58 24.33 4.48
CA THR A 170 -27.77 25.11 5.42
C THR A 170 -26.28 25.03 5.07
N PRO A 171 -25.46 26.01 5.48
CA PRO A 171 -24.00 25.98 5.28
C PRO A 171 -23.29 24.92 6.12
N GLY A 172 -24.01 24.22 6.99
CA GLY A 172 -23.48 23.14 7.80
C GLY A 172 -24.53 22.50 8.68
N LEU A 173 -24.11 21.47 9.40
CA LEU A 173 -24.95 20.67 10.27
C LEU A 173 -24.40 20.65 11.70
N GLY A 174 -25.24 21.12 12.63
CA GLY A 174 -24.93 21.26 14.05
C GLY A 174 -25.45 20.13 14.94
N ILE A 175 -25.88 19.00 14.37
CA ILE A 175 -26.42 17.85 15.10
C ILE A 175 -25.38 16.73 15.15
N ARG A 176 -25.27 16.05 16.29
CA ARG A 176 -24.37 14.89 16.45
C ARG A 176 -25.04 13.64 15.89
N MET A 177 -25.01 13.44 14.59
CA MET A 177 -25.48 12.19 13.99
C MET A 177 -24.42 11.10 14.15
N ILE A 178 -24.79 10.01 14.82
CA ILE A 178 -23.95 8.82 14.97
C ILE A 178 -23.78 8.13 13.62
N SER A 179 -24.87 8.00 12.87
CA SER A 179 -24.88 7.45 11.51
C SER A 179 -25.93 8.14 10.64
N LEU A 180 -25.61 8.35 9.37
CA LEU A 180 -26.51 8.82 8.33
C LEU A 180 -26.42 7.86 7.14
N VAL A 181 -27.46 7.03 6.96
CA VAL A 181 -27.52 6.01 5.91
C VAL A 181 -28.45 6.46 4.78
N VAL A 182 -27.97 6.43 3.55
CA VAL A 182 -28.66 6.95 2.37
C VAL A 182 -28.89 5.82 1.36
N TYR A 183 -30.15 5.42 1.20
CA TYR A 183 -30.64 4.56 0.10
C TYR A 183 -31.36 5.38 -0.99
N GLY A 184 -31.85 6.58 -0.65
CA GLY A 184 -32.42 7.56 -1.58
C GLY A 184 -31.42 8.62 -2.02
N THR A 185 -31.82 9.89 -2.04
CA THR A 185 -30.93 11.02 -2.39
C THR A 185 -30.73 11.96 -1.19
N LEU A 186 -29.49 12.38 -0.96
CA LEU A 186 -29.10 13.40 0.01
C LEU A 186 -28.36 14.53 -0.69
N SER A 187 -28.92 15.75 -0.70
CA SER A 187 -28.22 16.91 -1.27
C SER A 187 -27.74 17.87 -0.17
N LEU A 188 -26.47 18.26 -0.25
CA LEU A 188 -25.79 19.05 0.78
C LEU A 188 -25.36 20.42 0.25
N GLY A 189 -25.61 21.48 1.03
CA GLY A 189 -24.96 22.78 0.85
C GLY A 189 -25.56 23.67 -0.25
N SER A 190 -26.83 23.47 -0.60
CA SER A 190 -27.53 24.34 -1.56
C SER A 190 -27.42 25.81 -1.15
N GLY A 191 -26.85 26.65 -2.02
CA GLY A 191 -26.68 28.09 -1.78
C GLY A 191 -25.51 28.48 -0.86
N SER A 192 -24.61 27.54 -0.52
CA SER A 192 -23.43 27.77 0.33
C SER A 192 -22.12 27.52 -0.42
N SER A 193 -21.04 28.18 0.01
CA SER A 193 -19.71 27.98 -0.60
C SER A 193 -19.08 26.64 -0.22
N THR A 194 -19.31 26.19 1.01
CA THR A 194 -18.84 24.93 1.59
C THR A 194 -19.95 24.35 2.47
N PHE A 195 -19.88 23.06 2.77
CA PHE A 195 -20.77 22.42 3.76
C PHE A 195 -19.97 21.87 4.93
N LYS A 196 -20.29 22.29 6.15
CA LYS A 196 -19.55 21.91 7.37
C LYS A 196 -20.33 20.96 8.28
N PHE A 197 -19.77 19.81 8.61
CA PHE A 197 -20.25 18.99 9.73
C PHE A 197 -19.59 19.48 11.01
N ASN A 198 -20.34 19.79 12.08
CA ASN A 198 -19.75 20.27 13.34
C ASN A 198 -19.27 19.13 14.26
N PHE A 199 -19.76 17.90 14.04
CA PHE A 199 -19.42 16.71 14.82
C PHE A 199 -19.01 15.59 13.87
N GLY A 200 -18.22 14.63 14.39
CA GLY A 200 -17.85 13.42 13.65
C GLY A 200 -19.09 12.69 13.14
N ILE A 201 -19.05 12.25 11.89
CA ILE A 201 -20.18 11.63 11.19
C ILE A 201 -19.77 10.29 10.58
N ASN A 202 -20.65 9.29 10.65
CA ASN A 202 -20.60 8.11 9.79
C ASN A 202 -21.63 8.26 8.66
N LEU A 203 -21.19 8.77 7.50
CA LEU A 203 -22.03 8.99 6.33
C LEU A 203 -21.91 7.80 5.38
N VAL A 204 -23.01 7.07 5.18
CA VAL A 204 -23.04 5.83 4.39
C VAL A 204 -24.01 5.96 3.23
N CYS A 205 -23.50 5.92 2.00
CA CYS A 205 -24.30 5.78 0.79
C CYS A 205 -24.38 4.30 0.40
N ARG A 206 -25.58 3.74 0.38
CA ARG A 206 -25.86 2.34 0.04
C ARG A 206 -26.19 2.19 -1.44
N ASP A 207 -26.40 0.95 -1.88
CA ASP A 207 -26.82 0.61 -3.24
C ASP A 207 -28.03 1.44 -3.68
N GLY A 208 -27.97 2.02 -4.88
CA GLY A 208 -28.96 2.92 -5.45
C GLY A 208 -29.02 4.33 -4.85
N GLY A 209 -28.38 4.56 -3.69
CA GLY A 209 -28.35 5.85 -3.02
C GLY A 209 -27.49 6.89 -3.75
N LYS A 210 -27.75 8.17 -3.51
CA LYS A 210 -26.99 9.29 -4.09
C LYS A 210 -26.70 10.36 -3.04
N ILE A 211 -25.44 10.80 -2.98
CA ILE A 211 -25.04 12.02 -2.26
C ILE A 211 -24.72 13.08 -3.30
N GLU A 212 -25.31 14.27 -3.18
CA GLU A 212 -25.10 15.38 -4.10
C GLU A 212 -24.43 16.56 -3.39
N ASP A 213 -23.32 17.03 -3.95
CA ASP A 213 -22.68 18.27 -3.52
C ASP A 213 -23.19 19.47 -4.32
N LEU A 214 -24.01 20.29 -3.67
CA LEU A 214 -24.58 21.52 -4.22
C LEU A 214 -23.81 22.78 -3.79
N THR A 215 -22.66 22.63 -3.15
CA THR A 215 -21.79 23.76 -2.78
C THR A 215 -21.12 24.36 -4.01
N THR A 216 -20.80 25.66 -3.95
CA THR A 216 -20.12 26.34 -5.07
C THR A 216 -18.64 25.98 -5.17
N ASN A 217 -17.96 25.72 -4.05
CA ASN A 217 -16.52 25.40 -4.05
C ASN A 217 -16.23 23.90 -4.15
N LYS A 218 -17.27 23.06 -4.28
CA LYS A 218 -17.16 21.60 -4.26
C LYS A 218 -16.38 21.11 -3.05
N GLN A 219 -16.84 21.48 -1.85
CA GLN A 219 -16.08 21.22 -0.63
C GLN A 219 -16.95 20.93 0.58
N PHE A 220 -16.62 19.82 1.26
CA PHE A 220 -17.16 19.44 2.57
C PHE A 220 -16.08 19.52 3.64
N LEU A 221 -16.40 20.12 4.78
CA LEU A 221 -15.54 20.20 5.95
C LEU A 221 -15.97 19.15 6.98
N LEU A 222 -15.04 18.24 7.32
CA LEU A 222 -15.27 17.11 8.21
C LEU A 222 -14.34 17.18 9.42
N PRO A 223 -14.86 17.07 10.66
CA PRO A 223 -14.02 17.02 11.84
C PRO A 223 -13.35 15.65 12.00
N PHE A 224 -12.34 15.57 12.87
CA PHE A 224 -11.71 14.30 13.24
C PHE A 224 -12.74 13.32 13.81
N GLY A 225 -12.59 12.04 13.48
CA GLY A 225 -13.55 10.99 13.82
C GLY A 225 -14.68 10.81 12.80
N SER A 226 -14.59 11.40 11.62
CA SER A 226 -15.59 11.24 10.54
C SER A 226 -15.21 10.14 9.57
N VAL A 227 -16.20 9.44 9.03
CA VAL A 227 -16.07 8.47 7.95
C VAL A 227 -17.17 8.68 6.91
N VAL A 228 -16.78 8.62 5.65
CA VAL A 228 -17.68 8.67 4.49
C VAL A 228 -17.48 7.38 3.70
N THR A 229 -18.52 6.59 3.56
CA THR A 229 -18.49 5.31 2.82
C THR A 229 -19.54 5.32 1.73
N ILE A 230 -19.11 5.05 0.50
CA ILE A 230 -19.97 4.85 -0.66
C ILE A 230 -19.82 3.39 -1.05
N TYR A 231 -20.89 2.61 -0.92
CA TYR A 231 -20.91 1.20 -1.28
C TYR A 231 -20.94 1.02 -2.80
N PRO A 232 -20.67 -0.20 -3.32
CA PRO A 232 -20.90 -0.51 -4.73
C PRO A 232 -22.30 -0.06 -5.17
N ASN A 233 -22.40 0.51 -6.38
CA ASN A 233 -23.61 1.11 -6.97
C ASN A 233 -24.17 2.36 -6.25
N GLY A 234 -23.61 2.77 -5.11
CA GLY A 234 -23.89 4.08 -4.51
C GLY A 234 -23.28 5.21 -5.35
N GLY A 235 -24.00 6.32 -5.50
CA GLY A 235 -23.60 7.47 -6.30
C GLY A 235 -23.08 8.65 -5.49
N PHE A 236 -22.10 9.36 -6.06
CA PHE A 236 -21.71 10.71 -5.66
C PHE A 236 -21.85 11.66 -6.84
N VAL A 237 -22.78 12.61 -6.74
CA VAL A 237 -23.08 13.56 -7.79
C VAL A 237 -22.32 14.86 -7.51
N ALA A 238 -21.42 15.20 -8.43
CA ALA A 238 -20.35 16.21 -8.38
C ALA A 238 -18.94 15.63 -8.08
N ALA A 239 -18.38 14.90 -9.06
CA ALA A 239 -16.96 14.56 -9.03
C ALA A 239 -16.08 15.82 -8.90
N GLY A 240 -14.97 15.71 -8.19
CA GLY A 240 -14.10 16.85 -7.84
C GLY A 240 -14.40 17.46 -6.47
N THR A 241 -15.42 16.97 -5.74
CA THR A 241 -15.67 17.42 -4.36
C THR A 241 -14.51 17.05 -3.44
N THR A 242 -14.03 18.04 -2.71
CA THR A 242 -12.94 17.91 -1.74
C THR A 242 -13.50 17.71 -0.34
N LEU A 243 -13.18 16.58 0.26
CA LEU A 243 -13.36 16.30 1.69
C LEU A 243 -12.15 16.88 2.43
N GLN A 244 -12.33 17.97 3.15
CA GLN A 244 -11.27 18.61 3.91
C GLN A 244 -11.45 18.38 5.41
N SER A 245 -10.44 17.78 6.03
CA SER A 245 -10.42 17.57 7.47
C SER A 245 -10.15 18.88 8.23
N TYR A 246 -10.70 19.00 9.44
CA TYR A 246 -10.39 20.13 10.32
C TYR A 246 -10.36 19.71 11.80
N THR A 247 -9.58 20.42 12.61
CA THR A 247 -9.41 20.15 14.05
C THR A 247 -10.58 20.70 14.86
N SER A 248 -10.71 20.29 16.13
CA SER A 248 -11.68 20.89 17.06
C SER A 248 -11.48 22.41 17.26
N THR A 249 -10.26 22.92 17.01
CA THR A 249 -9.91 24.35 17.04
C THR A 249 -10.23 25.10 15.74
N GLY A 250 -10.68 24.40 14.69
CA GLY A 250 -11.11 24.98 13.41
C GLY A 250 -10.00 25.10 12.35
N SER A 251 -8.79 24.62 12.61
CA SER A 251 -7.69 24.63 11.64
C SER A 251 -7.94 23.60 10.55
N LEU A 252 -7.81 24.02 9.30
CA LEU A 252 -7.88 23.11 8.16
C LEU A 252 -6.64 22.20 8.14
N ALA A 253 -6.86 20.94 7.79
CA ALA A 253 -5.82 19.93 7.67
C ALA A 253 -5.85 19.31 6.27
N LYS A 254 -5.50 18.03 6.15
CA LYS A 254 -5.38 17.29 4.89
C LYS A 254 -6.72 17.19 4.17
N SER A 255 -6.69 17.21 2.84
CA SER A 255 -7.86 17.05 1.98
C SER A 255 -7.75 15.83 1.08
N VAL A 256 -8.90 15.28 0.70
CA VAL A 256 -9.05 14.19 -0.28
C VAL A 256 -10.12 14.61 -1.28
N THR A 257 -9.85 14.44 -2.57
CA THR A 257 -10.82 14.70 -3.62
C THR A 257 -11.52 13.41 -4.05
N ILE A 258 -12.84 13.43 -4.13
CA ILE A 258 -13.63 12.33 -4.68
C ILE A 258 -13.56 12.41 -6.21
N SER A 259 -12.87 11.46 -6.83
CA SER A 259 -12.63 11.42 -8.28
C SER A 259 -13.66 10.62 -9.08
N SER A 260 -14.37 9.68 -8.44
CA SER A 260 -15.40 8.83 -9.06
C SER A 260 -16.81 9.30 -8.72
N THR A 261 -17.75 9.16 -9.65
CA THR A 261 -19.18 9.42 -9.45
C THR A 261 -19.94 8.20 -8.92
N THR A 262 -19.29 7.05 -8.80
CA THR A 262 -19.90 5.80 -8.32
C THR A 262 -18.93 5.05 -7.41
N GLY A 263 -19.45 4.44 -6.34
CA GLY A 263 -18.67 3.61 -5.43
C GLY A 263 -18.15 2.31 -6.06
N PRO A 264 -17.28 1.57 -5.34
CA PRO A 264 -16.99 1.75 -3.92
C PRO A 264 -15.93 2.80 -3.62
N PHE A 265 -16.11 3.54 -2.53
CA PHE A 265 -15.15 4.51 -2.00
C PHE A 265 -15.31 4.66 -0.49
N THR A 266 -14.20 4.79 0.24
CA THR A 266 -14.24 5.14 1.66
C THR A 266 -13.19 6.20 1.98
N CYS A 267 -13.58 7.23 2.73
CA CYS A 267 -12.68 8.21 3.34
C CYS A 267 -12.86 8.18 4.86
N GLY A 268 -11.76 8.03 5.60
CA GLY A 268 -11.73 8.07 7.06
C GLY A 268 -10.82 9.17 7.55
N ILE A 269 -11.30 9.98 8.51
CA ILE A 269 -10.51 10.95 9.24
C ILE A 269 -10.38 10.41 10.67
N LEU A 270 -9.23 9.82 10.96
CA LEU A 270 -8.96 9.18 12.24
C LEU A 270 -8.94 10.20 13.40
N PRO A 271 -9.08 9.74 14.66
CA PRO A 271 -9.04 10.63 15.82
C PRO A 271 -7.74 11.42 16.00
N ASP A 272 -6.63 10.92 15.46
CA ASP A 272 -5.32 11.57 15.45
C ASP A 272 -5.16 12.63 14.33
N GLY A 273 -6.17 12.77 13.46
CA GLY A 273 -6.17 13.68 12.32
C GLY A 273 -5.63 13.08 11.01
N THR A 274 -5.24 11.80 11.02
CA THR A 274 -4.82 11.11 9.79
C THR A 274 -6.02 10.94 8.85
N THR A 275 -5.90 11.46 7.64
CA THR A 275 -6.91 11.30 6.58
C THR A 275 -6.49 10.22 5.59
N LEU A 276 -7.35 9.23 5.39
CA LEU A 276 -7.16 8.06 4.56
C LEU A 276 -8.30 7.91 3.56
N SER A 277 -8.01 7.42 2.36
CA SER A 277 -9.02 7.17 1.34
C SER A 277 -8.71 5.93 0.50
N TYR A 278 -9.73 5.18 0.16
CA TYR A 278 -9.62 3.92 -0.58
C TYR A 278 -10.76 3.78 -1.59
N ASN A 279 -10.48 3.21 -2.76
CA ASN A 279 -11.48 2.85 -3.77
C ASN A 279 -12.10 1.48 -3.48
N GLN A 280 -12.47 1.26 -2.21
CA GLN A 280 -13.13 0.07 -1.70
C GLN A 280 -13.87 0.43 -0.41
N VAL A 281 -14.77 -0.46 0.05
CA VAL A 281 -15.40 -0.32 1.37
C VAL A 281 -14.37 -0.66 2.44
N MET A 282 -14.05 0.29 3.32
CA MET A 282 -13.06 0.12 4.38
C MET A 282 -13.65 0.28 5.78
N PHE A 283 -13.23 -0.58 6.68
CA PHE A 283 -13.48 -0.49 8.11
C PHE A 283 -12.20 -0.08 8.84
N PHE A 284 -12.22 1.02 9.57
CA PHE A 284 -11.05 1.50 10.32
C PHE A 284 -11.15 1.07 11.77
N LEU A 285 -10.35 0.10 12.19
CA LEU A 285 -10.22 -0.28 13.60
C LEU A 285 -9.39 0.78 14.31
N ILE A 286 -10.01 1.52 15.22
CA ILE A 286 -9.42 2.64 15.97
C ILE A 286 -9.26 2.36 17.46
N LYS A 287 -9.68 1.17 17.90
CA LYS A 287 -9.51 0.65 19.25
C LYS A 287 -9.29 -0.86 19.17
N SER A 288 -8.40 -1.39 20.00
CA SER A 288 -8.15 -2.83 20.07
C SER A 288 -9.43 -3.61 20.43
N GLY A 289 -9.64 -4.74 19.76
CA GLY A 289 -10.77 -5.61 20.00
C GLY A 289 -10.99 -6.65 18.91
N ASP A 290 -12.05 -7.43 19.11
CA ASP A 290 -12.46 -8.48 18.18
C ASP A 290 -13.13 -7.89 16.92
N ILE A 291 -12.95 -8.57 15.79
CA ILE A 291 -13.47 -8.20 14.48
C ILE A 291 -14.99 -7.96 14.46
N GLY A 292 -15.76 -8.64 15.31
CA GLY A 292 -17.21 -8.46 15.42
C GLY A 292 -17.65 -7.24 16.26
N SER A 293 -16.71 -6.58 16.95
CA SER A 293 -17.03 -5.54 17.93
C SER A 293 -17.15 -4.15 17.29
N GLY A 294 -18.37 -3.74 16.93
CA GLY A 294 -18.63 -2.47 16.24
C GLY A 294 -18.08 -1.22 16.95
N SER A 295 -18.02 -1.22 18.29
CA SER A 295 -17.44 -0.11 19.08
C SER A 295 -15.96 0.12 18.86
N CYS A 296 -15.26 -0.82 18.23
CA CYS A 296 -13.83 -0.73 17.95
C CYS A 296 -13.53 -0.01 16.62
N TYR A 297 -14.55 0.16 15.78
CA TYR A 297 -14.43 0.72 14.45
C TYR A 297 -14.85 2.19 14.41
N LEU A 298 -14.19 2.96 13.55
CA LEU A 298 -14.61 4.32 13.22
C LEU A 298 -16.04 4.30 12.65
N GLY A 299 -16.92 5.12 13.22
CA GLY A 299 -18.34 5.12 12.87
C GLY A 299 -19.17 4.02 13.54
N GLY A 300 -18.57 3.20 14.42
CA GLY A 300 -19.29 2.29 15.32
C GLY A 300 -19.88 1.04 14.67
N SER A 301 -19.46 0.68 13.45
CA SER A 301 -19.99 -0.46 12.69
C SER A 301 -18.89 -1.48 12.41
N ALA A 302 -19.10 -2.74 12.79
CA ALA A 302 -18.19 -3.83 12.46
C ALA A 302 -18.45 -4.37 11.04
N PRO A 303 -17.44 -5.00 10.41
CA PRO A 303 -17.66 -5.74 9.18
C PRO A 303 -18.61 -6.92 9.42
N THR A 304 -19.52 -7.14 8.48
CA THR A 304 -20.46 -8.27 8.47
C THR A 304 -20.65 -8.74 7.03
N GLY A 305 -21.20 -9.95 6.82
CA GLY A 305 -21.50 -10.45 5.48
C GLY A 305 -22.27 -9.45 4.60
N PRO A 306 -23.44 -8.92 5.04
CA PRO A 306 -24.20 -7.92 4.28
C PRO A 306 -23.48 -6.58 4.11
N ALA A 307 -22.58 -6.21 5.03
CA ALA A 307 -21.77 -5.01 4.90
C ALA A 307 -20.54 -5.20 3.99
N CYS A 308 -20.25 -6.44 3.58
CA CYS A 308 -19.13 -6.77 2.71
C CYS A 308 -19.57 -7.58 1.50
N PRO A 309 -20.36 -6.98 0.59
CA PRO A 309 -20.70 -7.60 -0.68
C PRO A 309 -19.47 -7.73 -1.58
N SER A 310 -19.58 -8.49 -2.68
CA SER A 310 -18.55 -8.56 -3.73
C SER A 310 -18.17 -7.16 -4.24
N PRO A 311 -16.88 -6.85 -4.45
CA PRO A 311 -15.70 -7.73 -4.42
C PRO A 311 -15.11 -8.00 -3.02
N GLY A 312 -15.72 -7.48 -1.96
CA GLY A 312 -15.26 -7.61 -0.57
C GLY A 312 -14.96 -6.25 0.07
N CYS A 313 -14.69 -6.26 1.37
CA CYS A 313 -14.25 -5.09 2.14
C CYS A 313 -12.77 -5.15 2.47
N GLY A 314 -12.22 -4.02 2.90
CA GLY A 314 -10.97 -3.98 3.63
C GLY A 314 -11.12 -3.59 5.10
N ILE A 315 -10.11 -3.95 5.89
CA ILE A 315 -9.93 -3.50 7.27
C ILE A 315 -8.59 -2.75 7.35
N TYR A 316 -8.61 -1.57 7.94
CA TYR A 316 -7.43 -0.81 8.32
C TYR A 316 -7.25 -0.87 9.84
N VAL A 317 -6.14 -1.43 10.31
CA VAL A 317 -5.79 -1.49 11.73
C VAL A 317 -4.95 -0.27 12.06
N ALA A 318 -5.51 0.68 12.82
CA ALA A 318 -4.82 1.92 13.16
C ALA A 318 -3.62 1.68 14.10
N PRO A 319 -2.65 2.61 14.14
CA PRO A 319 -1.52 2.53 15.07
C PRO A 319 -1.95 2.25 16.51
N SER A 320 -1.16 1.43 17.22
CA SER A 320 -1.42 1.03 18.61
C SER A 320 -2.69 0.19 18.84
N CYS A 321 -3.37 -0.26 17.78
CA CYS A 321 -4.53 -1.14 17.88
C CYS A 321 -4.15 -2.61 17.67
N THR A 322 -4.93 -3.52 18.27
CA THR A 322 -4.85 -4.95 18.02
C THR A 322 -6.20 -5.45 17.49
N LEU A 323 -6.21 -6.00 16.28
CA LEU A 323 -7.35 -6.73 15.72
C LEU A 323 -7.25 -8.19 16.15
N THR A 324 -8.32 -8.73 16.74
CA THR A 324 -8.43 -10.18 17.01
C THR A 324 -9.59 -10.81 16.25
N THR A 325 -9.55 -12.13 16.09
CA THR A 325 -10.58 -12.93 15.39
C THR A 325 -11.17 -13.98 16.32
N ALA A 326 -11.17 -13.70 17.63
CA ALA A 326 -11.57 -14.61 18.69
C ALA A 326 -13.01 -15.11 18.53
N SER A 327 -13.91 -14.26 18.04
CA SER A 327 -15.31 -14.63 17.80
C SER A 327 -15.52 -15.57 16.61
N LEU A 328 -14.51 -15.72 15.73
CA LEU A 328 -14.66 -16.40 14.44
C LEU A 328 -14.43 -17.92 14.50
N SER A 329 -14.12 -18.48 15.68
CA SER A 329 -13.99 -19.93 15.88
C SER A 329 -13.10 -20.64 14.84
N GLY A 330 -12.03 -19.98 14.41
CA GLY A 330 -11.06 -20.55 13.47
C GLY A 330 -11.29 -20.26 11.97
N GLN A 331 -12.36 -19.56 11.58
CA GLN A 331 -12.64 -19.31 10.17
C GLN A 331 -13.11 -17.88 9.86
N LEU A 332 -12.45 -17.21 8.92
CA LEU A 332 -12.88 -15.94 8.36
C LEU A 332 -13.87 -16.15 7.20
N THR A 333 -15.16 -16.13 7.54
CA THR A 333 -16.28 -16.30 6.59
C THR A 333 -16.74 -14.98 5.97
N ILE A 334 -16.50 -13.85 6.65
CA ILE A 334 -16.80 -12.51 6.13
C ILE A 334 -15.90 -12.24 4.91
N ASN A 335 -16.46 -11.63 3.85
CA ASN A 335 -15.72 -11.31 2.63
C ASN A 335 -14.80 -10.09 2.83
N ILE A 336 -13.74 -10.28 3.61
CA ILE A 336 -12.66 -9.31 3.79
C ILE A 336 -11.59 -9.62 2.75
N GLY A 337 -11.52 -8.79 1.70
CA GLY A 337 -10.53 -8.89 0.64
C GLY A 337 -9.19 -8.25 1.01
N THR A 338 -9.16 -7.32 1.96
CA THR A 338 -7.91 -6.65 2.37
C THR A 338 -7.82 -6.44 3.89
N ILE A 339 -6.65 -6.65 4.48
CA ILE A 339 -6.31 -6.20 5.84
C ILE A 339 -5.00 -5.42 5.78
N ILE A 340 -5.00 -4.19 6.29
CA ILE A 340 -3.80 -3.33 6.37
C ILE A 340 -3.44 -3.16 7.84
N VAL A 341 -2.26 -3.64 8.23
CA VAL A 341 -1.72 -3.59 9.59
C VAL A 341 -0.64 -2.51 9.65
N ASN A 342 -0.89 -1.43 10.37
CA ASN A 342 0.01 -0.27 10.41
C ASN A 342 1.08 -0.37 11.50
N LYS A 343 2.00 0.61 11.49
CA LYS A 343 3.04 0.77 12.50
C LYS A 343 2.47 0.73 13.92
N GLY A 344 3.06 -0.11 14.76
CA GLY A 344 2.68 -0.29 16.16
C GLY A 344 1.35 -1.00 16.36
N SER A 345 0.73 -1.55 15.30
CA SER A 345 -0.51 -2.31 15.38
C SER A 345 -0.27 -3.80 15.17
N THR A 346 -1.22 -4.62 15.63
CA THR A 346 -1.16 -6.07 15.53
C THR A 346 -2.44 -6.61 14.90
N CYS A 347 -2.30 -7.59 14.01
CA CYS A 347 -3.40 -8.43 13.55
C CYS A 347 -3.18 -9.85 14.03
N ASP A 348 -4.11 -10.37 14.84
CA ASP A 348 -4.04 -11.70 15.43
C ASP A 348 -5.16 -12.61 14.91
N LEU A 349 -4.75 -13.56 14.06
CA LEU A 349 -5.64 -14.51 13.39
C LEU A 349 -5.67 -15.84 14.14
N GLY A 350 -6.87 -16.34 14.44
CA GLY A 350 -7.06 -17.64 15.11
C GLY A 350 -6.94 -17.61 16.63
N THR A 351 -7.12 -16.44 17.25
CA THR A 351 -7.32 -16.35 18.70
C THR A 351 -8.59 -17.11 19.12
N GLY A 352 -8.59 -17.73 20.31
CA GLY A 352 -9.80 -18.29 20.93
C GLY A 352 -10.47 -19.48 20.22
N GLY A 353 -9.95 -19.96 19.08
CA GLY A 353 -10.48 -21.12 18.37
C GLY A 353 -9.95 -22.44 18.92
N SER A 354 -10.78 -23.49 18.89
CA SER A 354 -10.36 -24.87 19.15
C SER A 354 -9.74 -25.54 17.90
N SER A 355 -9.70 -24.84 16.77
CA SER A 355 -9.12 -25.35 15.53
C SER A 355 -7.60 -25.28 15.57
N SER A 356 -6.94 -26.32 15.06
CA SER A 356 -5.49 -26.33 14.92
C SER A 356 -5.00 -25.25 13.95
N GLN A 357 -5.82 -24.84 12.98
CA GLN A 357 -5.50 -23.91 11.91
C GLN A 357 -6.52 -22.74 11.87
N PHE A 358 -6.15 -21.62 11.24
CA PHE A 358 -7.10 -20.54 10.91
C PHE A 358 -7.35 -20.51 9.40
N LYS A 359 -8.62 -20.48 8.99
CA LYS A 359 -9.01 -20.59 7.57
C LYS A 359 -9.68 -19.33 7.04
N CYS A 360 -9.14 -18.74 5.98
CA CYS A 360 -9.82 -17.70 5.22
C CYS A 360 -10.71 -18.34 4.16
N ILE A 361 -11.99 -17.99 4.09
CA ILE A 361 -12.92 -18.57 3.08
C ILE A 361 -12.82 -17.85 1.74
N ASN A 362 -12.62 -16.54 1.75
CA ASN A 362 -12.53 -15.71 0.57
C ASN A 362 -11.07 -15.30 0.29
N PRO A 363 -10.70 -15.02 -0.97
CA PRO A 363 -9.40 -14.46 -1.31
C PRO A 363 -9.09 -13.22 -0.48
N ILE A 364 -7.87 -13.14 0.06
CA ILE A 364 -7.49 -12.08 0.99
C ILE A 364 -6.08 -11.56 0.72
N SER A 365 -5.93 -10.24 0.82
CA SER A 365 -4.65 -9.53 0.83
C SER A 365 -4.35 -9.02 2.25
N ILE A 366 -3.31 -9.54 2.88
CA ILE A 366 -2.85 -9.06 4.19
C ILE A 366 -1.56 -8.27 3.98
N SER A 367 -1.61 -6.97 4.29
CA SER A 367 -0.53 -6.02 4.10
C SER A 367 -0.05 -5.51 5.46
N VAL A 368 1.15 -5.90 5.87
CA VAL A 368 1.74 -5.55 7.18
C VAL A 368 2.84 -4.54 6.98
N GLN A 369 2.53 -3.30 7.29
CA GLN A 369 3.39 -2.13 7.11
C GLN A 369 4.56 -2.14 8.11
N SER A 370 5.54 -1.27 7.87
CA SER A 370 6.70 -1.12 8.75
C SER A 370 6.31 -0.90 10.22
N GLY A 371 6.83 -1.73 11.12
CA GLY A 371 6.50 -1.74 12.55
C GLY A 371 5.14 -2.35 12.91
N GLY A 372 4.40 -2.88 11.95
CA GLY A 372 3.21 -3.69 12.19
C GLY A 372 3.56 -5.15 12.50
N THR A 373 2.63 -5.86 13.14
CA THR A 373 2.83 -7.26 13.56
C THR A 373 1.70 -8.15 13.06
N LEU A 374 2.04 -9.28 12.44
CA LEU A 374 1.10 -10.37 12.17
C LEU A 374 1.32 -11.52 13.15
N GLN A 375 0.23 -12.01 13.73
CA GLN A 375 0.21 -13.16 14.60
C GLN A 375 -0.82 -14.18 14.08
N VAL A 376 -0.44 -15.45 14.13
CA VAL A 376 -1.35 -16.58 13.87
C VAL A 376 -1.38 -17.42 15.15
N SER A 377 -2.42 -17.23 15.96
CA SER A 377 -2.58 -17.86 17.27
C SER A 377 -3.22 -19.26 17.22
N ALA A 378 -3.53 -19.78 16.03
CA ALA A 378 -3.95 -21.16 15.87
C ALA A 378 -2.84 -22.13 16.35
N THR A 379 -3.19 -23.29 16.92
CA THR A 379 -2.24 -24.20 17.59
C THR A 379 -1.10 -24.67 16.67
N SER A 380 -1.37 -24.91 15.39
CA SER A 380 -0.34 -25.30 14.40
C SER A 380 0.33 -24.12 13.71
N LYS A 381 -0.02 -22.88 14.08
CA LYS A 381 0.44 -21.63 13.45
C LYS A 381 0.17 -21.57 11.94
N THR A 382 -0.82 -22.32 11.46
CA THR A 382 -1.14 -22.42 10.04
C THR A 382 -2.28 -21.49 9.66
N LEU A 383 -2.04 -20.68 8.65
CA LEU A 383 -3.04 -19.89 7.95
C LEU A 383 -3.40 -20.59 6.64
N LEU A 384 -4.62 -21.13 6.57
CA LEU A 384 -5.19 -21.70 5.34
C LEU A 384 -5.75 -20.59 4.48
N LEU A 385 -5.19 -20.45 3.28
CA LEU A 385 -5.51 -19.39 2.35
C LEU A 385 -6.07 -19.99 1.05
N PRO A 386 -7.19 -19.46 0.52
CA PRO A 386 -7.74 -19.91 -0.75
C PRO A 386 -6.89 -19.34 -1.90
N LEU A 387 -7.16 -19.83 -3.11
CA LEU A 387 -6.58 -19.28 -4.34
C LEU A 387 -6.77 -17.77 -4.42
N SER A 388 -5.81 -17.09 -5.06
CA SER A 388 -5.79 -15.64 -5.19
C SER A 388 -5.63 -14.87 -3.87
N SER A 389 -4.91 -15.44 -2.90
CA SER A 389 -4.57 -14.76 -1.63
C SER A 389 -3.10 -14.34 -1.59
N VAL A 390 -2.80 -13.25 -0.88
CA VAL A 390 -1.44 -12.75 -0.69
C VAL A 390 -1.23 -12.22 0.73
N VAL A 391 -0.06 -12.49 1.28
CA VAL A 391 0.42 -11.90 2.54
C VAL A 391 1.73 -11.20 2.24
N THR A 392 1.79 -9.90 2.51
CA THR A 392 2.95 -9.05 2.28
C THR A 392 3.35 -8.36 3.58
N MET A 393 4.54 -8.68 4.05
CA MET A 393 5.26 -8.02 5.13
C MET A 393 6.22 -7.02 4.48
N TYR A 394 6.11 -5.74 4.85
CA TYR A 394 7.03 -4.71 4.37
C TYR A 394 8.28 -4.61 5.26
N SER A 395 9.28 -3.84 4.81
CA SER A 395 10.50 -3.63 5.60
C SER A 395 10.19 -3.09 7.00
N GLY A 396 10.70 -3.77 8.02
CA GLY A 396 10.44 -3.46 9.44
C GLY A 396 9.13 -4.05 10.00
N ALA A 397 8.34 -4.78 9.21
CA ALA A 397 7.24 -5.59 9.74
C ALA A 397 7.77 -6.85 10.46
N SER A 398 6.93 -7.44 11.31
CA SER A 398 7.31 -8.63 12.08
C SER A 398 6.19 -9.65 12.22
N PHE A 399 6.59 -10.90 12.39
CA PHE A 399 5.74 -11.96 12.90
C PHE A 399 5.92 -12.06 14.41
N ALA A 400 4.82 -12.22 15.15
CA ALA A 400 4.88 -12.37 16.61
C ALA A 400 5.64 -13.64 17.05
N THR A 401 5.66 -14.68 16.21
CA THR A 401 6.34 -15.95 16.48
C THR A 401 6.98 -16.52 15.21
N THR A 402 8.03 -17.34 15.38
CA THR A 402 8.60 -18.18 14.32
C THR A 402 7.65 -19.29 13.89
N GLY A 403 7.85 -19.78 12.66
CA GLY A 403 7.20 -21.00 12.16
C GLY A 403 5.74 -20.82 11.75
N ILE A 404 5.36 -19.62 11.31
CA ILE A 404 4.04 -19.39 10.70
C ILE A 404 4.02 -20.08 9.33
N ILE A 405 2.98 -20.89 9.11
CA ILE A 405 2.80 -21.67 7.90
C ILE A 405 1.68 -21.06 7.09
N PHE A 406 1.95 -20.73 5.84
CA PHE A 406 0.95 -20.35 4.84
C PHE A 406 0.68 -21.58 3.97
N GLN A 407 -0.56 -22.02 3.93
CA GLN A 407 -0.92 -23.22 3.17
C GLN A 407 -2.12 -22.94 2.28
N SER A 408 -1.95 -23.28 1.00
CA SER A 408 -3.05 -23.23 0.04
C SER A 408 -4.08 -24.31 0.32
N TYR A 409 -5.33 -24.02 -0.03
CA TYR A 409 -6.37 -25.05 -0.09
C TYR A 409 -7.35 -24.75 -1.21
N THR A 410 -7.99 -25.79 -1.70
CA THR A 410 -9.07 -25.74 -2.68
C THR A 410 -10.27 -26.54 -2.16
N SER A 411 -11.33 -26.63 -2.95
CA SER A 411 -12.45 -27.55 -2.65
C SER A 411 -12.03 -29.03 -2.64
N THR A 412 -10.89 -29.38 -3.25
CA THR A 412 -10.42 -30.77 -3.37
C THR A 412 -9.42 -31.16 -2.26
N GLY A 413 -8.93 -30.22 -1.46
CA GLY A 413 -8.06 -30.52 -0.32
C GLY A 413 -7.02 -29.44 -0.04
N LEU A 414 -6.02 -29.81 0.76
CA LEU A 414 -4.87 -28.97 1.07
C LEU A 414 -3.85 -29.00 -0.08
N GLY A 415 -3.25 -27.86 -0.36
CA GLY A 415 -2.18 -27.70 -1.34
C GLY A 415 -0.81 -27.49 -0.70
N GLN A 416 0.08 -26.87 -1.46
CA GLN A 416 1.44 -26.54 -1.04
C GLN A 416 1.43 -25.61 0.19
N SER A 417 2.46 -25.76 1.02
CA SER A 417 2.69 -24.94 2.20
C SER A 417 4.08 -24.32 2.19
N VAL A 418 4.17 -23.09 2.68
CA VAL A 418 5.42 -22.38 2.91
C VAL A 418 5.49 -21.97 4.38
N THR A 419 6.65 -22.13 5.00
CA THR A 419 6.92 -21.58 6.32
C THR A 419 7.67 -20.26 6.18
N ALA A 420 7.26 -19.22 6.92
CA ALA A 420 8.00 -17.97 6.99
C ALA A 420 9.43 -18.23 7.48
N SER A 421 10.42 -17.84 6.68
CA SER A 421 11.84 -18.13 6.97
C SER A 421 12.47 -17.17 7.99
N THR A 422 11.82 -16.04 8.27
CA THR A 422 12.27 -15.02 9.22
C THR A 422 11.13 -14.58 10.14
N THR A 423 11.46 -13.99 11.28
CA THR A 423 10.48 -13.33 12.17
C THR A 423 10.30 -11.85 11.86
N THR A 424 11.21 -11.26 11.10
CA THR A 424 11.26 -9.82 10.85
C THR A 424 11.75 -9.55 9.44
N GLY A 425 11.32 -8.42 8.89
CA GLY A 425 11.76 -7.96 7.57
C GLY A 425 10.75 -8.26 6.47
N PRO A 426 11.08 -7.88 5.23
CA PRO A 426 10.16 -8.02 4.13
C PRO A 426 9.99 -9.50 3.77
N PHE A 427 8.75 -9.89 3.53
CA PHE A 427 8.38 -11.24 3.15
C PHE A 427 7.08 -11.18 2.38
N THR A 428 6.98 -11.89 1.26
CA THR A 428 5.72 -12.04 0.56
C THR A 428 5.44 -13.52 0.33
N CYS A 429 4.22 -13.96 0.62
CA CYS A 429 3.66 -15.24 0.21
C CYS A 429 2.42 -15.01 -0.66
N GLY A 430 2.39 -15.57 -1.85
CA GLY A 430 1.26 -15.50 -2.78
C GLY A 430 0.75 -16.88 -3.16
N ILE A 431 -0.56 -17.04 -3.21
CA ILE A 431 -1.23 -18.22 -3.75
C ILE A 431 -1.91 -17.80 -5.03
N LEU A 432 -1.33 -18.21 -6.15
CA LEU A 432 -1.76 -17.80 -7.47
C LEU A 432 -3.09 -18.46 -7.86
N PRO A 433 -3.80 -17.91 -8.86
CA PRO A 433 -5.06 -18.50 -9.36
C PRO A 433 -4.93 -19.94 -9.87
N ASP A 434 -3.74 -20.38 -10.25
CA ASP A 434 -3.46 -21.74 -10.73
C ASP A 434 -3.13 -22.74 -9.60
N GLY A 435 -3.12 -22.30 -8.33
CA GLY A 435 -2.77 -23.13 -7.17
C GLY A 435 -1.30 -23.09 -6.78
N THR A 436 -0.44 -22.45 -7.56
CA THR A 436 0.99 -22.30 -7.22
C THR A 436 1.14 -21.44 -5.97
N THR A 437 1.91 -21.92 -4.99
CA THR A 437 2.27 -21.16 -3.81
C THR A 437 3.70 -20.66 -3.95
N LEU A 438 3.91 -19.35 -3.89
CA LEU A 438 5.21 -18.71 -4.04
C LEU A 438 5.54 -17.90 -2.80
N SER A 439 6.81 -17.86 -2.44
CA SER A 439 7.28 -17.02 -1.34
C SER A 439 8.65 -16.42 -1.60
N TYR A 440 8.84 -15.21 -1.11
CA TYR A 440 10.08 -14.47 -1.26
C TYR A 440 10.39 -13.71 0.03
N ASN A 441 11.68 -13.64 0.38
CA ASN A 441 12.17 -12.83 1.51
C ASN A 441 12.37 -11.36 1.10
N GLN A 442 11.41 -10.83 0.36
CA GLN A 442 11.30 -9.44 -0.09
C GLN A 442 9.85 -9.13 -0.44
N VAL A 443 9.51 -7.85 -0.59
CA VAL A 443 8.17 -7.44 -1.05
C VAL A 443 8.04 -7.80 -2.52
N MET A 444 7.08 -8.66 -2.85
CA MET A 444 6.79 -9.07 -4.23
C MET A 444 5.37 -8.70 -4.64
N TYR A 445 5.23 -8.15 -5.84
CA TYR A 445 3.94 -7.95 -6.50
C TYR A 445 3.74 -9.01 -7.56
N PHE A 446 2.66 -9.79 -7.46
CA PHE A 446 2.33 -10.83 -8.45
C PHE A 446 1.38 -10.26 -9.49
N ALA A 447 1.88 -9.98 -10.70
CA ALA A 447 1.05 -9.63 -11.85
C ALA A 447 0.36 -10.89 -12.37
N ILE A 448 -0.94 -11.01 -12.10
CA ILE A 448 -1.79 -12.18 -12.42
C ILE A 448 -2.77 -11.91 -13.56
N ASN A 449 -2.88 -10.65 -14.02
CA ASN A 449 -3.61 -10.27 -15.21
C ASN A 449 -2.71 -9.41 -16.10
N SER A 450 -2.90 -9.51 -17.42
CA SER A 450 -2.23 -8.62 -18.37
C SER A 450 -2.70 -7.18 -18.22
N GLY A 451 -1.77 -6.23 -18.35
CA GLY A 451 -2.07 -4.82 -18.29
C GLY A 451 -0.83 -3.97 -17.98
N ASP A 452 -1.08 -2.74 -17.55
CA ASP A 452 -0.02 -1.78 -17.26
C ASP A 452 0.44 -1.85 -15.80
N ILE A 453 1.73 -1.65 -15.57
CA ILE A 453 2.39 -1.67 -14.25
C ILE A 453 1.75 -0.75 -13.21
N GLY A 454 1.12 0.35 -13.61
CA GLY A 454 0.41 1.26 -12.71
C GLY A 454 -0.99 0.80 -12.31
N SER A 455 -1.53 -0.24 -12.94
CA SER A 455 -2.92 -0.68 -12.72
C SER A 455 -3.02 -1.74 -11.62
N GLY A 456 -3.67 -1.39 -10.52
CA GLY A 456 -3.89 -2.30 -9.38
C GLY A 456 -4.62 -3.59 -9.75
N SER A 457 -5.48 -3.58 -10.79
CA SER A 457 -6.20 -4.77 -11.28
C SER A 457 -5.29 -5.84 -11.87
N CYS A 458 -4.05 -5.49 -12.24
CA CYS A 458 -3.07 -6.46 -12.74
C CYS A 458 -2.54 -7.37 -11.63
N TYR A 459 -2.59 -6.89 -10.39
CA TYR A 459 -1.87 -7.48 -9.29
C TYR A 459 -2.77 -8.27 -8.35
N LEU A 460 -2.21 -9.36 -7.84
CA LEU A 460 -2.79 -10.10 -6.73
C LEU A 460 -2.96 -9.17 -5.52
N GLY A 461 -4.16 -9.14 -4.94
CA GLY A 461 -4.50 -8.20 -3.87
C GLY A 461 -4.83 -6.77 -4.32
N GLY A 462 -4.89 -6.51 -5.63
CA GLY A 462 -5.47 -5.29 -6.20
C GLY A 462 -4.63 -4.01 -6.05
N SER A 463 -3.37 -4.12 -5.61
CA SER A 463 -2.50 -2.97 -5.35
C SER A 463 -1.29 -3.00 -6.29
N ALA A 464 -1.09 -1.92 -7.04
CA ALA A 464 0.08 -1.75 -7.91
C ALA A 464 1.32 -1.33 -7.09
N PRO A 465 2.54 -1.64 -7.58
CA PRO A 465 3.78 -1.10 -7.02
C PRO A 465 3.76 0.44 -7.00
N GLY A 466 4.19 1.03 -5.88
CA GLY A 466 4.10 2.48 -5.69
C GLY A 466 4.97 2.97 -4.55
N GLN A 467 4.40 3.81 -3.66
CA GLN A 467 5.13 4.41 -2.54
C GLN A 467 5.76 3.38 -1.60
N ASP A 468 5.17 2.20 -1.45
CA ASP A 468 5.70 1.18 -0.54
C ASP A 468 7.10 0.69 -0.96
N CYS A 469 7.47 0.87 -2.23
CA CYS A 469 8.78 0.52 -2.76
C CYS A 469 9.83 1.62 -2.54
N ALA A 470 9.45 2.79 -2.03
CA ALA A 470 10.37 3.92 -1.91
C ALA A 470 11.50 3.67 -0.90
N LEU A 471 11.22 2.96 0.20
CA LEU A 471 12.20 2.71 1.28
C LEU A 471 13.07 1.47 1.05
N SER A 472 12.58 0.51 0.27
CA SER A 472 13.25 -0.75 -0.02
C SER A 472 12.78 -1.26 -1.38
N PRO A 473 13.68 -1.76 -2.24
CA PRO A 473 13.31 -2.22 -3.56
C PRO A 473 12.27 -3.34 -3.47
N CYS A 474 11.21 -3.23 -4.26
CA CYS A 474 10.24 -4.30 -4.45
C CYS A 474 10.63 -5.18 -5.62
N GLY A 475 10.07 -6.38 -5.68
CA GLY A 475 10.10 -7.20 -6.87
C GLY A 475 8.72 -7.34 -7.52
N ILE A 476 8.74 -7.74 -8.79
CA ILE A 476 7.55 -8.09 -9.57
C ILE A 476 7.72 -9.51 -10.08
N TYR A 477 6.68 -10.33 -9.92
CA TYR A 477 6.57 -11.63 -10.55
C TYR A 477 5.44 -11.57 -11.58
N ILE A 478 5.72 -11.93 -12.83
CA ILE A 478 4.71 -11.97 -13.89
C ILE A 478 4.27 -13.42 -14.07
N ALA A 479 3.00 -13.69 -13.79
CA ALA A 479 2.44 -15.02 -13.86
C ALA A 479 2.33 -15.52 -15.32
N PRO A 480 2.28 -16.85 -15.53
CA PRO A 480 2.09 -17.42 -16.86
C PRO A 480 0.90 -16.80 -17.60
N LYS A 481 1.03 -16.64 -18.92
CA LYS A 481 0.00 -16.05 -19.81
C LYS A 481 -0.29 -14.56 -19.59
N CYS A 482 0.47 -13.87 -18.74
CA CYS A 482 0.31 -12.45 -18.50
C CYS A 482 1.33 -11.62 -19.29
N THR A 483 0.90 -10.47 -19.80
CA THR A 483 1.77 -9.43 -20.34
C THR A 483 1.71 -8.21 -19.46
N LEU A 484 2.84 -7.85 -18.85
CA LEU A 484 2.97 -6.61 -18.08
C LEU A 484 3.67 -5.56 -18.95
N THR A 485 3.02 -4.43 -19.19
CA THR A 485 3.60 -3.30 -19.92
C THR A 485 3.91 -2.13 -18.99
N THR A 486 4.90 -1.33 -19.38
CA THR A 486 5.28 -0.07 -18.71
C THR A 486 4.85 1.17 -19.48
N ALA A 487 3.88 1.05 -20.39
CA ALA A 487 3.47 2.12 -21.30
C ALA A 487 3.07 3.42 -20.57
N SER A 488 2.42 3.34 -19.40
CA SER A 488 2.05 4.50 -18.60
C SER A 488 3.23 5.26 -18.00
N LEU A 489 4.41 4.65 -17.98
CA LEU A 489 5.61 5.24 -17.36
C LEU A 489 6.41 6.12 -18.33
N SER A 490 5.90 6.35 -19.55
CA SER A 490 6.46 7.30 -20.52
C SER A 490 7.94 7.10 -20.82
N GLY A 491 8.40 5.84 -20.78
CA GLY A 491 9.78 5.44 -21.07
C GLY A 491 10.74 5.41 -19.90
N GLN A 492 10.26 5.57 -18.66
CA GLN A 492 11.12 5.54 -17.48
C GLN A 492 10.51 4.76 -16.31
N LEU A 493 11.15 3.65 -15.91
CA LEU A 493 10.84 2.94 -14.68
C LEU A 493 11.39 3.71 -13.47
N SER A 494 10.54 4.59 -12.93
CA SER A 494 10.85 5.44 -11.77
C SER A 494 10.49 4.79 -10.43
N ILE A 495 9.64 3.76 -10.45
CA ILE A 495 9.32 2.95 -9.28
C ILE A 495 10.57 2.15 -8.91
N ASN A 496 10.89 2.08 -7.61
CA ASN A 496 12.04 1.34 -7.11
C ASN A 496 11.78 -0.18 -7.11
N ILE A 497 11.80 -0.75 -8.32
CA ILE A 497 11.71 -2.19 -8.56
C ILE A 497 13.13 -2.74 -8.69
N GLY A 498 13.56 -3.54 -7.71
CA GLY A 498 14.87 -4.19 -7.73
C GLY A 498 14.86 -5.54 -8.46
N THR A 499 13.69 -6.14 -8.66
CA THR A 499 13.58 -7.43 -9.37
C THR A 499 12.35 -7.50 -10.27
N ILE A 500 12.49 -8.04 -11.47
CA ILE A 500 11.38 -8.49 -12.31
C ILE A 500 11.63 -9.95 -12.69
N ILE A 501 10.68 -10.84 -12.40
CA ILE A 501 10.69 -12.24 -12.80
C ILE A 501 9.64 -12.43 -13.89
N VAL A 502 10.09 -12.80 -15.09
CA VAL A 502 9.25 -13.13 -16.25
C VAL A 502 9.16 -14.65 -16.34
N ASN A 503 8.02 -15.22 -15.94
CA ASN A 503 7.82 -16.66 -15.94
C ASN A 503 7.49 -17.21 -17.35
N SER A 504 7.49 -18.52 -17.49
CA SER A 504 7.09 -19.25 -18.69
C SER A 504 5.73 -18.80 -19.24
N GLY A 505 5.69 -18.49 -20.54
CA GLY A 505 4.50 -18.03 -21.24
C GLY A 505 4.05 -16.63 -20.85
N SER A 506 4.88 -15.85 -20.15
CA SER A 506 4.61 -14.45 -19.79
C SER A 506 5.54 -13.48 -20.52
N THR A 507 5.12 -12.22 -20.60
CA THR A 507 5.89 -11.16 -21.26
C THR A 507 6.05 -9.95 -20.34
N CYS A 508 7.28 -9.44 -20.23
CA CYS A 508 7.54 -8.11 -19.71
C CYS A 508 7.84 -7.19 -20.90
N ASP A 509 6.99 -6.19 -21.13
CA ASP A 509 7.17 -5.20 -22.18
C ASP A 509 7.60 -3.85 -21.59
N LEU A 510 8.89 -3.58 -21.71
CA LEU A 510 9.50 -2.30 -21.36
C LEU A 510 9.27 -1.29 -22.51
N GLY A 511 8.05 -0.76 -22.55
CA GLY A 511 7.57 0.18 -23.57
C GLY A 511 7.54 1.64 -23.11
N THR A 512 7.56 2.58 -24.06
CA THR A 512 7.69 4.03 -23.78
C THR A 512 6.39 4.82 -23.88
N GLY A 513 5.28 4.21 -24.30
CA GLY A 513 4.02 4.93 -24.54
C GLY A 513 4.12 6.03 -25.62
N GLY A 514 5.21 6.06 -26.40
CA GLY A 514 5.43 6.99 -27.52
C GLY A 514 6.21 8.27 -27.21
N SER A 515 6.56 8.56 -25.95
CA SER A 515 7.22 9.83 -25.57
C SER A 515 8.75 9.79 -25.57
N SER A 516 9.37 8.62 -25.47
CA SER A 516 10.84 8.47 -25.53
C SER A 516 11.27 7.45 -26.57
N SER A 517 12.48 7.65 -27.09
CA SER A 517 13.11 6.69 -28.00
C SER A 517 13.75 5.50 -27.27
N GLN A 518 14.07 5.65 -25.99
CA GLN A 518 14.76 4.67 -25.14
C GLN A 518 13.93 4.38 -23.88
N PHE A 519 14.03 3.18 -23.33
CA PHE A 519 13.46 2.87 -22.01
C PHE A 519 14.54 2.94 -20.94
N LYS A 520 14.28 3.62 -19.82
CA LYS A 520 15.27 3.86 -18.77
C LYS A 520 14.80 3.32 -17.42
N CYS A 521 15.59 2.48 -16.78
CA CYS A 521 15.41 2.12 -15.37
C CYS A 521 16.14 3.14 -14.49
N ILE A 522 15.51 3.66 -13.44
CA ILE A 522 16.15 4.68 -12.58
C ILE A 522 16.96 4.07 -11.45
N ASN A 523 16.48 2.96 -10.91
CA ASN A 523 17.11 2.25 -9.81
C ASN A 523 17.76 0.96 -10.33
N PRO A 524 18.81 0.46 -9.64
CA PRO A 524 19.39 -0.85 -9.90
C PRO A 524 18.32 -1.94 -9.98
N ILE A 525 18.40 -2.78 -11.00
CA ILE A 525 17.36 -3.77 -11.30
C ILE A 525 17.96 -5.11 -11.73
N SER A 526 17.34 -6.19 -11.29
CA SER A 526 17.54 -7.55 -11.77
C SER A 526 16.34 -8.00 -12.59
N ILE A 527 16.56 -8.34 -13.85
CA ILE A 527 15.51 -8.91 -14.70
C ILE A 527 15.85 -10.37 -14.97
N ILE A 528 14.98 -11.26 -14.52
CA ILE A 528 15.12 -12.70 -14.66
C ILE A 528 14.06 -13.20 -15.64
N VAL A 529 14.50 -13.77 -16.75
CA VAL A 529 13.61 -14.35 -17.77
C VAL A 529 13.73 -15.86 -17.72
N GLN A 530 12.69 -16.52 -17.23
CA GLN A 530 12.64 -17.97 -17.13
C GLN A 530 12.36 -18.61 -18.50
N SER A 531 12.49 -19.94 -18.57
CA SER A 531 12.23 -20.70 -19.79
C SER A 531 10.83 -20.43 -20.34
N GLY A 532 10.72 -19.99 -21.59
CA GLY A 532 9.46 -19.63 -22.24
C GLY A 532 8.92 -18.24 -21.88
N GLY A 533 9.62 -17.47 -21.05
CA GLY A 533 9.33 -16.06 -20.80
C GLY A 533 9.93 -15.15 -21.88
N THR A 534 9.34 -13.96 -22.06
CA THR A 534 9.77 -12.99 -23.06
C THR A 534 10.02 -11.62 -22.45
N LEU A 535 11.23 -11.08 -22.66
CA LEU A 535 11.54 -9.68 -22.37
C LEU A 535 11.50 -8.87 -23.67
N GLN A 536 10.60 -7.91 -23.73
CA GLN A 536 10.41 -7.03 -24.87
C GLN A 536 10.85 -5.60 -24.49
N VAL A 537 11.53 -4.94 -25.42
CA VAL A 537 11.90 -3.52 -25.31
C VAL A 537 11.24 -2.78 -26.47
N SER A 538 10.06 -2.22 -26.23
CA SER A 538 9.25 -1.55 -27.27
C SER A 538 9.61 -0.07 -27.49
N ALA A 539 10.75 0.36 -26.98
CA ALA A 539 11.30 1.69 -27.26
C ALA A 539 11.72 1.80 -28.75
N SER A 540 11.53 2.96 -29.38
CA SER A 540 11.74 3.08 -30.84
C SER A 540 13.20 2.88 -31.28
N SER A 541 14.17 3.20 -30.42
CA SER A 541 15.60 2.90 -30.66
C SER A 541 16.01 1.50 -30.20
N LYS A 542 15.08 0.71 -29.64
CA LYS A 542 15.32 -0.58 -28.99
C LYS A 542 16.40 -0.54 -27.90
N THR A 543 16.60 0.63 -27.28
CA THR A 543 17.61 0.80 -26.24
C THR A 543 16.99 0.69 -24.85
N LEU A 544 17.58 -0.16 -24.01
CA LEU A 544 17.33 -0.26 -22.58
C LEU A 544 18.52 0.33 -21.81
N LEU A 545 18.25 1.41 -21.09
CA LEU A 545 19.22 2.08 -20.23
C LEU A 545 19.11 1.55 -18.80
N LEU A 546 20.21 1.01 -18.28
CA LEU A 546 20.31 0.48 -16.93
C LEU A 546 21.32 1.28 -16.10
N PRO A 547 21.05 1.58 -14.82
CA PRO A 547 22.06 2.13 -13.95
C PRO A 547 23.08 1.03 -13.57
N LEU A 548 24.22 1.45 -13.03
CA LEU A 548 25.19 0.52 -12.42
C LEU A 548 24.52 -0.33 -11.33
N SER A 549 25.06 -1.52 -11.09
CA SER A 549 24.47 -2.56 -10.23
C SER A 549 23.17 -3.15 -10.77
N SER A 550 23.01 -3.22 -12.10
CA SER A 550 21.89 -3.90 -12.74
C SER A 550 22.35 -5.19 -13.42
N ILE A 551 21.45 -6.16 -13.53
CA ILE A 551 21.70 -7.46 -14.15
C ILE A 551 20.46 -7.92 -14.94
N ILE A 552 20.70 -8.56 -16.07
CA ILE A 552 19.69 -9.31 -16.81
C ILE A 552 20.20 -10.73 -16.96
N THR A 553 19.38 -11.69 -16.55
CA THR A 553 19.65 -13.12 -16.65
C THR A 553 18.53 -13.78 -17.43
N MET A 554 18.87 -14.39 -18.55
CA MET A 554 17.96 -15.23 -19.33
C MET A 554 18.35 -16.69 -19.14
N TYR A 555 17.42 -17.49 -18.65
CA TYR A 555 17.58 -18.94 -18.58
C TYR A 555 17.38 -19.57 -19.96
N THR A 556 17.77 -20.83 -20.11
CA THR A 556 17.57 -21.61 -21.33
C THR A 556 16.09 -21.60 -21.75
N GLY A 557 15.82 -21.13 -22.97
CA GLY A 557 14.47 -20.95 -23.52
C GLY A 557 13.78 -19.62 -23.16
N GLY A 558 14.37 -18.77 -22.33
CA GLY A 558 13.96 -17.36 -22.21
C GLY A 558 14.32 -16.61 -23.50
N SER A 559 13.53 -15.59 -23.86
CA SER A 559 13.69 -14.93 -25.17
C SER A 559 13.56 -13.41 -25.11
N TRP A 560 14.14 -12.77 -26.13
CA TRP A 560 13.90 -11.36 -26.43
C TRP A 560 12.72 -11.24 -27.39
N GLY A 561 11.86 -10.24 -27.19
CA GLY A 561 10.75 -9.95 -28.10
C GLY A 561 11.19 -9.48 -29.49
N ALA A 562 12.44 -9.02 -29.64
CA ALA A 562 13.02 -8.62 -30.91
C ALA A 562 14.56 -8.72 -30.89
N THR A 563 15.18 -8.79 -32.07
CA THR A 563 16.63 -8.64 -32.23
C THR A 563 17.06 -7.18 -32.32
N GLY A 564 18.35 -6.91 -32.10
CA GLY A 564 18.94 -5.57 -32.18
C GLY A 564 18.62 -4.69 -30.97
N ILE A 565 18.29 -5.31 -29.83
CA ILE A 565 18.13 -4.59 -28.56
C ILE A 565 19.51 -4.14 -28.08
N ILE A 566 19.61 -2.88 -27.67
CA ILE A 566 20.85 -2.30 -27.14
C ILE A 566 20.68 -2.18 -25.63
N ILE A 567 21.53 -2.86 -24.88
CA ILE A 567 21.63 -2.70 -23.42
C ILE A 567 22.80 -1.76 -23.17
N GLN A 568 22.55 -0.67 -22.44
CA GLN A 568 23.59 0.33 -22.17
C GLN A 568 23.51 0.81 -20.74
N SER A 569 24.67 0.91 -20.08
CA SER A 569 24.75 1.50 -18.75
C SER A 569 24.67 3.01 -18.82
N TYR A 570 24.22 3.63 -17.73
CA TYR A 570 24.32 5.06 -17.56
C TYR A 570 24.61 5.44 -16.11
N THR A 571 25.15 6.64 -15.96
CA THR A 571 25.41 7.32 -14.68
C THR A 571 24.90 8.75 -14.76
N LEU A 572 24.99 9.52 -13.67
CA LEU A 572 24.73 10.96 -13.72
C LEU A 572 25.69 11.72 -14.65
N SER A 573 26.89 11.16 -14.90
CA SER A 573 27.90 11.71 -15.80
C SER A 573 27.67 11.38 -17.28
N GLY A 574 26.71 10.52 -17.61
CA GLY A 574 26.37 10.16 -19.00
C GLY A 574 26.27 8.66 -19.24
N LEU A 575 26.26 8.29 -20.52
CA LEU A 575 26.20 6.90 -20.98
C LEU A 575 27.54 6.19 -20.76
N GLY A 576 27.47 4.90 -20.45
CA GLY A 576 28.62 4.02 -20.28
C GLY A 576 28.65 2.90 -21.32
N SER A 577 29.27 1.79 -20.93
CA SER A 577 29.39 0.56 -21.73
C SER A 577 28.05 0.09 -22.29
N SER A 578 28.08 -0.38 -23.53
CA SER A 578 26.90 -0.87 -24.25
C SER A 578 27.18 -2.20 -24.93
N PHE A 579 26.14 -3.01 -25.05
CA PHE A 579 26.15 -4.26 -25.79
C PHE A 579 24.87 -4.40 -26.61
N THR A 580 25.00 -4.93 -27.82
CA THR A 580 23.86 -5.20 -28.70
C THR A 580 23.54 -6.69 -28.68
N ILE A 581 22.30 -7.03 -28.36
CA ILE A 581 21.80 -8.39 -28.38
C ILE A 581 21.84 -8.94 -29.81
N THR A 582 22.70 -9.92 -30.02
CA THR A 582 22.83 -10.67 -31.29
C THR A 582 22.06 -11.99 -31.27
N LYS A 583 21.83 -12.58 -30.09
CA LYS A 583 21.10 -13.84 -29.89
C LYS A 583 19.68 -13.57 -29.41
N ALA A 584 18.69 -14.15 -30.08
CA ALA A 584 17.27 -13.92 -29.76
C ALA A 584 16.77 -14.67 -28.50
N ALA A 585 17.54 -15.63 -27.99
CA ALA A 585 17.16 -16.47 -26.86
C ALA A 585 18.34 -16.78 -25.94
N GLY A 586 18.04 -17.09 -24.68
CA GLY A 586 18.99 -17.54 -23.68
C GLY A 586 19.53 -18.97 -23.93
N PRO A 587 20.42 -19.47 -23.05
CA PRO A 587 20.88 -18.78 -21.85
C PRO A 587 21.81 -17.61 -22.18
N PHE A 588 21.84 -16.61 -21.31
CA PHE A 588 22.65 -15.40 -21.41
C PHE A 588 22.56 -14.59 -20.11
N THR A 589 23.67 -13.97 -19.68
CA THR A 589 23.68 -13.01 -18.58
C THR A 589 24.49 -11.78 -18.94
N CYS A 590 23.96 -10.58 -18.64
CA CYS A 590 24.75 -9.35 -18.66
C CYS A 590 24.56 -8.55 -17.38
N ALA A 591 25.63 -7.95 -16.91
CA ALA A 591 25.61 -7.13 -15.70
C ALA A 591 26.50 -5.90 -15.81
N PHE A 592 26.11 -4.85 -15.09
CA PHE A 592 26.94 -3.69 -14.84
C PHE A 592 27.26 -3.63 -13.34
N LEU A 593 28.53 -3.72 -12.98
CA LEU A 593 28.97 -3.61 -11.59
C LEU A 593 28.98 -2.14 -11.14
N SER A 594 29.08 -1.93 -9.83
CA SER A 594 29.13 -0.59 -9.22
C SER A 594 30.34 0.24 -9.65
N ASP A 595 31.41 -0.39 -10.13
CA ASP A 595 32.62 0.26 -10.63
C ASP A 595 32.58 0.57 -12.14
N GLY A 596 31.47 0.26 -12.81
CA GLY A 596 31.29 0.49 -14.25
C GLY A 596 31.69 -0.69 -15.14
N THR A 597 32.28 -1.75 -14.58
CA THR A 597 32.64 -2.97 -15.32
C THR A 597 31.38 -3.62 -15.88
N MET A 598 31.43 -3.97 -17.17
CA MET A 598 30.41 -4.78 -17.82
C MET A 598 30.85 -6.24 -17.86
N LEU A 599 29.99 -7.14 -17.41
CA LEU A 599 30.18 -8.58 -17.52
C LEU A 599 29.14 -9.16 -18.47
N GLN A 600 29.57 -10.11 -19.30
CA GLN A 600 28.72 -10.80 -20.27
C GLN A 600 29.07 -12.28 -20.30
N TYR A 601 28.04 -13.13 -20.27
CA TYR A 601 28.12 -14.58 -20.34
C TYR A 601 27.10 -15.10 -21.34
N ASP A 602 27.48 -16.10 -22.14
CA ASP A 602 26.56 -16.82 -23.03
C ASP A 602 25.81 -17.96 -22.32
N GLU A 603 25.79 -17.90 -20.99
CA GLU A 603 25.19 -18.83 -20.05
C GLU A 603 24.52 -18.08 -18.87
N VAL A 604 23.91 -18.82 -17.94
CA VAL A 604 23.41 -18.24 -16.69
C VAL A 604 24.60 -17.97 -15.77
N ALA A 605 24.78 -16.73 -15.32
CA ALA A 605 25.88 -16.35 -14.44
C ALA A 605 25.37 -15.72 -13.15
N PHE A 606 25.95 -16.15 -12.02
CA PHE A 606 25.74 -15.58 -10.71
C PHE A 606 26.93 -14.69 -10.34
N ILE A 607 26.66 -13.47 -9.90
CA ILE A 607 27.69 -12.47 -9.64
C ILE A 607 27.65 -12.10 -8.16
N ALA A 608 28.60 -12.59 -7.38
CA ALA A 608 28.76 -12.25 -5.97
C ALA A 608 29.41 -10.87 -5.83
N ILE A 609 28.69 -9.93 -5.22
CA ILE A 609 29.09 -8.53 -5.02
C ILE A 609 29.22 -8.12 -3.55
N ASN A 610 28.67 -8.92 -2.64
CA ASN A 610 28.81 -8.72 -1.19
C ASN A 610 29.39 -9.97 -0.55
N SER A 611 30.24 -9.77 0.46
CA SER A 611 30.80 -10.87 1.25
C SER A 611 29.72 -11.64 1.99
N GLY A 612 29.91 -12.94 2.15
CA GLY A 612 28.97 -13.84 2.83
C GLY A 612 29.06 -15.25 2.28
N ASP A 613 27.96 -16.00 2.36
CA ASP A 613 27.92 -17.42 2.02
C ASP A 613 27.07 -17.68 0.76
N ILE A 614 27.40 -18.73 0.01
CA ILE A 614 26.78 -19.14 -1.24
C ILE A 614 25.26 -19.32 -1.18
N GLY A 615 24.70 -19.68 -0.02
CA GLY A 615 23.25 -19.80 0.16
C GLY A 615 22.54 -18.45 0.32
N SER A 616 23.27 -17.36 0.52
CA SER A 616 22.68 -16.05 0.83
C SER A 616 22.42 -15.22 -0.42
N GLY A 617 21.14 -15.01 -0.73
CA GLY A 617 20.73 -14.16 -1.86
C GLY A 617 21.30 -12.73 -1.79
N SER A 618 21.50 -12.19 -0.58
CA SER A 618 22.08 -10.84 -0.39
C SER A 618 23.53 -10.69 -0.88
N CYS A 619 24.23 -11.81 -1.09
CA CYS A 619 25.59 -11.80 -1.63
C CYS A 619 25.62 -11.51 -3.14
N TYR A 620 24.52 -11.78 -3.84
CA TYR A 620 24.48 -11.78 -5.29
C TYR A 620 23.87 -10.49 -5.84
N LEU A 621 24.41 -10.05 -6.96
CA LEU A 621 23.79 -9.03 -7.78
C LEU A 621 22.43 -9.53 -8.25
N GLY A 622 21.38 -8.80 -7.87
CA GLY A 622 19.99 -9.18 -8.13
C GLY A 622 19.31 -9.99 -7.03
N GLY A 623 20.01 -10.38 -5.96
CA GLY A 623 19.38 -10.89 -4.75
C GLY A 623 19.03 -12.39 -4.74
N PHE A 624 19.43 -13.16 -5.76
CA PHE A 624 19.13 -14.59 -5.87
C PHE A 624 20.39 -15.44 -5.74
N ALA A 625 20.35 -16.39 -4.81
CA ALA A 625 21.35 -17.41 -4.69
C ALA A 625 21.16 -18.50 -5.77
N PRO A 626 22.24 -19.12 -6.25
CA PRO A 626 22.21 -20.23 -7.19
C PRO A 626 21.56 -21.44 -6.55
N THR A 627 20.90 -22.24 -7.38
CA THR A 627 20.25 -23.49 -6.97
C THR A 627 20.56 -24.57 -7.97
N VAL A 628 20.48 -25.83 -7.53
CA VAL A 628 20.67 -27.00 -8.41
C VAL A 628 19.73 -26.94 -9.62
N ALA A 629 18.46 -26.58 -9.39
CA ALA A 629 17.48 -26.46 -10.47
C ALA A 629 17.78 -25.28 -11.41
N GLY A 630 18.28 -24.15 -10.89
CA GLY A 630 18.66 -23.00 -11.70
C GLY A 630 19.86 -23.26 -12.61
N CYS A 631 20.77 -24.13 -12.18
CA CYS A 631 22.00 -24.47 -12.90
C CYS A 631 21.95 -25.85 -13.56
N SER A 632 20.77 -26.38 -13.88
CA SER A 632 20.65 -27.73 -14.45
C SER A 632 21.28 -27.92 -15.84
N ALA A 633 21.75 -26.84 -16.47
CA ALA A 633 22.37 -26.84 -17.79
C ALA A 633 23.75 -26.14 -17.75
N GLY A 634 24.39 -26.12 -16.57
CA GLY A 634 25.61 -25.34 -16.33
C GLY A 634 25.33 -23.88 -15.99
N CYS A 635 26.22 -23.30 -15.20
CA CYS A 635 26.23 -21.89 -14.80
C CYS A 635 27.65 -21.37 -14.62
N ALA A 636 27.82 -20.06 -14.70
CA ALA A 636 29.00 -19.36 -14.19
C ALA A 636 28.78 -18.78 -12.78
N LEU A 637 29.87 -18.68 -12.01
CA LEU A 637 29.96 -17.89 -10.79
C LEU A 637 31.11 -16.89 -10.90
N TYR A 638 30.83 -15.62 -10.71
CA TYR A 638 31.84 -14.55 -10.65
C TYR A 638 31.89 -13.96 -9.24
N ILE A 639 33.07 -13.91 -8.64
CA ILE A 639 33.29 -13.30 -7.32
C ILE A 639 34.03 -11.99 -7.52
N ALA A 640 33.34 -10.87 -7.26
CA ALA A 640 33.83 -9.54 -7.55
C ALA A 640 34.96 -9.08 -6.61
N LYS A 641 35.74 -8.09 -7.06
CA LYS A 641 36.81 -7.47 -6.28
C LYS A 641 36.30 -6.97 -4.92
N GLY A 642 37.05 -7.26 -3.86
CA GLY A 642 36.71 -6.86 -2.48
C GLY A 642 35.70 -7.79 -1.78
N VAL A 643 35.23 -8.84 -2.45
CA VAL A 643 34.30 -9.82 -1.87
C VAL A 643 35.05 -10.98 -1.23
N ILE A 644 34.62 -11.38 -0.03
CA ILE A 644 35.00 -12.63 0.62
C ILE A 644 33.79 -13.56 0.58
N PHE A 645 33.89 -14.61 -0.21
CA PHE A 645 32.76 -15.46 -0.57
C PHE A 645 32.96 -16.88 -0.04
N SER A 646 32.03 -17.39 0.75
CA SER A 646 32.15 -18.65 1.49
C SER A 646 31.20 -19.72 1.00
N THR A 647 31.59 -20.97 1.20
CA THR A 647 30.79 -22.18 0.93
C THR A 647 30.47 -22.97 2.19
N ALA A 648 30.65 -22.38 3.36
CA ALA A 648 30.56 -23.05 4.65
C ALA A 648 29.19 -23.73 4.87
N SER A 649 28.10 -23.15 4.37
CA SER A 649 26.75 -23.72 4.49
C SER A 649 26.53 -25.01 3.70
N LEU A 650 27.39 -25.30 2.71
CA LEU A 650 27.28 -26.49 1.87
C LEU A 650 27.76 -27.78 2.54
N ASN A 651 28.35 -27.68 3.74
CA ASN A 651 28.82 -28.83 4.52
C ASN A 651 29.72 -29.78 3.72
N GLY A 652 30.62 -29.23 2.90
CA GLY A 652 31.65 -29.99 2.18
C GLY A 652 31.26 -30.50 0.78
N VAL A 653 30.09 -30.15 0.24
CA VAL A 653 29.65 -30.66 -1.07
C VAL A 653 29.13 -29.54 -1.98
N MET A 654 29.79 -29.31 -3.12
CA MET A 654 29.24 -28.50 -4.20
C MET A 654 28.37 -29.37 -5.12
N SER A 655 27.05 -29.24 -4.93
CA SER A 655 26.04 -29.90 -5.77
C SER A 655 25.45 -29.00 -6.85
N ILE A 656 25.90 -27.74 -6.94
CA ILE A 656 25.50 -26.82 -8.00
C ILE A 656 26.48 -27.00 -9.15
N ASP A 657 25.93 -27.16 -10.36
CA ASP A 657 26.68 -27.37 -11.58
C ASP A 657 27.21 -26.01 -12.10
N PHE A 658 28.41 -25.65 -11.65
CA PHE A 658 29.12 -24.48 -12.16
C PHE A 658 30.14 -24.92 -13.19
N ASP A 659 29.95 -24.52 -14.45
CA ASP A 659 30.92 -24.74 -15.51
C ASP A 659 32.19 -23.95 -15.22
N THR A 660 32.04 -22.69 -14.79
CA THR A 660 33.15 -21.80 -14.46
C THR A 660 32.93 -21.06 -13.15
N ILE A 661 33.96 -20.99 -12.30
CA ILE A 661 34.03 -20.13 -11.12
C ILE A 661 35.22 -19.20 -11.29
N THR A 662 34.95 -17.89 -11.44
CA THR A 662 35.97 -16.84 -11.58
C THR A 662 36.13 -16.06 -10.28
N VAL A 663 37.35 -16.02 -9.74
CA VAL A 663 37.72 -15.21 -8.58
C VAL A 663 38.51 -14.00 -9.06
N ALA A 664 37.90 -12.81 -9.02
CA ALA A 664 38.53 -11.58 -9.50
C ALA A 664 39.75 -11.18 -8.65
N ALA A 665 40.65 -10.39 -9.23
CA ALA A 665 41.77 -9.83 -8.50
C ALA A 665 41.29 -9.00 -7.30
N GLY A 666 41.81 -9.29 -6.11
CA GLY A 666 41.38 -8.69 -4.84
C GLY A 666 40.10 -9.27 -4.24
N ALA A 667 39.56 -10.36 -4.79
CA ALA A 667 38.51 -11.17 -4.16
C ALA A 667 39.09 -12.36 -3.40
N THR A 668 38.32 -12.96 -2.49
CA THR A 668 38.66 -14.19 -1.78
C THR A 668 37.53 -15.21 -1.90
N PHE A 669 37.84 -16.41 -2.38
CA PHE A 669 36.91 -17.54 -2.39
C PHE A 669 37.31 -18.54 -1.30
N GLN A 670 36.43 -18.73 -0.31
CA GLN A 670 36.62 -19.63 0.82
C GLN A 670 35.89 -20.96 0.58
N LEU A 671 36.67 -22.01 0.33
CA LEU A 671 36.17 -23.35 0.10
C LEU A 671 36.23 -24.19 1.39
N GLY A 672 35.11 -24.75 1.82
CA GLY A 672 35.04 -25.63 2.99
C GLY A 672 34.19 -25.09 4.14
N THR A 673 33.92 -25.97 5.09
CA THR A 673 33.28 -25.63 6.36
C THR A 673 34.34 -25.62 7.46
N PRO A 674 34.57 -24.49 8.15
CA PRO A 674 35.51 -24.43 9.26
C PRO A 674 35.26 -25.51 10.31
N GLY A 675 36.32 -26.21 10.72
CA GLY A 675 36.24 -27.32 11.67
C GLY A 675 35.85 -28.69 11.08
N SER A 676 35.44 -28.75 9.81
CA SER A 676 35.16 -30.03 9.13
C SER A 676 36.44 -30.74 8.70
N THR A 677 36.54 -32.04 9.00
CA THR A 677 37.66 -32.91 8.57
C THR A 677 37.39 -33.66 7.27
N ALA A 678 36.19 -33.52 6.68
CA ALA A 678 35.77 -34.28 5.50
C ALA A 678 36.33 -33.72 4.18
N GLY A 679 36.92 -32.52 4.21
CA GLY A 679 37.34 -31.80 3.01
C GLY A 679 36.16 -31.16 2.27
N PHE A 680 36.30 -31.03 0.95
CA PHE A 680 35.26 -30.48 0.08
C PHE A 680 35.25 -31.17 -1.29
N LYS A 681 34.08 -31.56 -1.78
CA LYS A 681 33.93 -32.26 -3.08
C LYS A 681 33.01 -31.54 -4.05
N PHE A 682 33.37 -31.56 -5.33
CA PHE A 682 32.54 -31.06 -6.43
C PHE A 682 31.86 -32.24 -7.13
N LEU A 683 30.53 -32.19 -7.32
CA LEU A 683 29.80 -33.27 -7.98
C LEU A 683 29.86 -33.19 -9.51
N PHE A 684 30.24 -32.04 -10.06
CA PHE A 684 30.29 -31.76 -11.49
C PHE A 684 31.67 -31.20 -11.89
N PRO A 685 32.08 -31.36 -13.17
CA PRO A 685 33.28 -30.70 -13.69
C PRO A 685 33.18 -29.19 -13.50
N VAL A 686 34.32 -28.53 -13.26
CA VAL A 686 34.37 -27.09 -13.00
C VAL A 686 35.71 -26.52 -13.44
N ILE A 687 35.68 -25.34 -14.04
CA ILE A 687 36.86 -24.52 -14.31
C ILE A 687 36.97 -23.46 -13.22
N LEU A 688 38.03 -23.54 -12.41
CA LEU A 688 38.32 -22.58 -11.34
C LEU A 688 39.40 -21.59 -11.80
N ASP A 689 38.99 -20.38 -12.17
CA ASP A 689 39.88 -19.31 -12.62
C ASP A 689 40.13 -18.29 -11.51
N ILE A 690 41.34 -18.32 -10.93
CA ILE A 690 41.64 -17.60 -9.68
C ILE A 690 42.68 -16.52 -9.95
N SER A 691 42.23 -15.27 -10.10
CA SER A 691 43.09 -14.07 -10.10
C SER A 691 43.23 -13.43 -8.71
N GLY A 692 42.41 -13.86 -7.74
CA GLY A 692 42.42 -13.40 -6.35
C GLY A 692 43.01 -14.43 -5.38
N ILE A 693 42.39 -14.56 -4.21
CA ILE A 693 42.79 -15.55 -3.19
C ILE A 693 41.81 -16.73 -3.24
N PHE A 694 42.33 -17.94 -3.41
CA PHE A 694 41.59 -19.16 -3.11
C PHE A 694 42.02 -19.67 -1.74
N GLN A 695 41.08 -19.73 -0.81
CA GLN A 695 41.34 -20.11 0.58
C GLN A 695 40.61 -21.41 0.92
N PHE A 696 41.35 -22.44 1.32
CA PHE A 696 40.75 -23.65 1.88
C PHE A 696 40.62 -23.52 3.39
N VAL A 697 39.41 -23.67 3.93
CA VAL A 697 39.09 -23.38 5.33
C VAL A 697 38.66 -24.60 6.16
N ALA A 698 38.59 -25.78 5.56
CA ALA A 698 38.33 -27.02 6.30
C ALA A 698 39.54 -27.39 7.19
N SER A 699 39.31 -28.14 8.28
CA SER A 699 40.35 -28.56 9.23
C SER A 699 41.08 -29.85 8.80
N GLY A 700 40.65 -30.48 7.71
CA GLY A 700 41.28 -31.67 7.13
C GLY A 700 40.59 -32.11 5.84
N GLY A 701 41.02 -33.26 5.32
CA GLY A 701 40.56 -33.80 4.04
C GLY A 701 41.27 -33.16 2.84
N GLY A 702 40.67 -33.28 1.66
CA GLY A 702 41.18 -32.73 0.41
C GLY A 702 40.11 -31.95 -0.36
N ILE A 703 40.52 -31.42 -1.51
CA ILE A 703 39.63 -30.85 -2.52
C ILE A 703 39.44 -31.93 -3.59
N LEU A 704 38.23 -32.49 -3.63
CA LEU A 704 37.89 -33.60 -4.51
C LEU A 704 37.23 -33.04 -5.78
N LEU A 705 37.88 -33.29 -6.92
CA LEU A 705 37.47 -32.83 -8.25
C LEU A 705 37.16 -34.04 -9.14
N VAL A 706 36.21 -33.87 -10.06
CA VAL A 706 35.86 -34.91 -11.04
C VAL A 706 36.68 -34.72 -12.31
N ALA A 707 36.75 -35.77 -13.15
CA ALA A 707 37.39 -35.67 -14.45
C ALA A 707 36.69 -34.61 -15.32
N GLY A 708 37.48 -33.77 -15.99
CA GLY A 708 37.03 -32.61 -16.76
C GLY A 708 37.19 -31.27 -16.04
N SER A 709 37.54 -31.27 -14.74
CA SER A 709 37.80 -30.03 -14.00
C SER A 709 39.15 -29.40 -14.34
N GLU A 710 39.23 -28.08 -14.16
CA GLU A 710 40.47 -27.30 -14.19
C GLU A 710 40.62 -26.44 -12.93
N PHE A 711 41.83 -26.32 -12.44
CA PHE A 711 42.18 -25.47 -11.29
C PHE A 711 43.34 -24.55 -11.67
N ASN A 712 43.00 -23.29 -11.93
CA ASN A 712 43.88 -22.30 -12.54
C ASN A 712 44.16 -21.18 -11.53
N ILE A 713 45.38 -21.15 -10.99
CA ILE A 713 45.85 -19.94 -10.29
C ILE A 713 46.49 -19.05 -11.35
N LEU A 714 45.78 -17.97 -11.71
CA LEU A 714 46.18 -17.03 -12.74
C LEU A 714 47.20 -16.01 -12.20
N ALA A 715 47.69 -15.12 -13.07
CA ALA A 715 48.64 -14.09 -12.68
C ALA A 715 48.07 -13.20 -11.55
N GLY A 716 48.81 -13.07 -10.45
CA GLY A 716 48.36 -12.36 -9.24
C GLY A 716 47.48 -13.19 -8.29
N GLY A 717 47.05 -14.39 -8.71
CA GLY A 717 46.30 -15.32 -7.88
C GLY A 717 47.18 -16.03 -6.85
N SER A 718 46.57 -16.46 -5.74
CA SER A 718 47.25 -17.22 -4.69
C SER A 718 46.37 -18.26 -4.01
N PHE A 719 47.01 -19.31 -3.48
CA PHE A 719 46.38 -20.32 -2.65
C PHE A 719 46.76 -20.14 -1.18
N ILE A 720 45.79 -20.20 -0.26
CA ILE A 720 46.01 -20.14 1.19
C ILE A 720 45.28 -21.29 1.88
N SER A 721 45.96 -21.95 2.80
CA SER A 721 45.36 -22.93 3.72
C SER A 721 46.11 -22.96 5.04
N ALA A 722 45.40 -23.27 6.13
CA ALA A 722 45.99 -23.52 7.45
C ALA A 722 46.44 -24.99 7.63
N VAL A 723 46.04 -25.87 6.72
CA VAL A 723 46.33 -27.31 6.75
C VAL A 723 46.96 -27.77 5.44
N ALA A 724 47.71 -28.87 5.47
CA ALA A 724 48.17 -29.52 4.25
C ALA A 724 46.95 -29.90 3.39
N THR A 725 46.88 -29.39 2.16
CA THR A 725 45.72 -29.53 1.29
C THR A 725 46.13 -30.22 0.00
N PHE A 726 45.29 -31.14 -0.48
CA PHE A 726 45.55 -31.90 -1.69
C PHE A 726 44.39 -31.78 -2.66
N LEU A 727 44.68 -31.63 -3.95
CA LEU A 727 43.74 -31.89 -5.03
C LEU A 727 43.71 -33.40 -5.29
N GLN A 728 42.51 -33.97 -5.37
CA GLN A 728 42.31 -35.40 -5.59
C GLN A 728 41.25 -35.62 -6.67
N LEU A 729 41.57 -36.47 -7.65
CA LEU A 729 40.58 -36.97 -8.61
C LEU A 729 39.72 -38.03 -7.91
N TYR A 730 38.41 -37.97 -8.10
CA TYR A 730 37.49 -39.01 -7.64
C TYR A 730 36.36 -39.25 -8.63
N ASP A 731 35.77 -40.42 -8.58
CA ASP A 731 34.55 -40.74 -9.34
C ASP A 731 33.31 -40.39 -8.49
N PRO A 732 32.44 -39.47 -8.94
CA PRO A 732 31.26 -39.06 -8.20
C PRO A 732 30.18 -40.16 -8.10
N LEU A 733 30.20 -41.17 -8.97
CA LEU A 733 29.24 -42.28 -8.96
C LEU A 733 29.61 -43.33 -7.90
N SER A 734 30.88 -43.73 -7.83
CA SER A 734 31.36 -44.72 -6.87
C SER A 734 31.87 -44.12 -5.55
N GLY A 735 32.20 -42.83 -5.54
CA GLY A 735 32.82 -42.13 -4.39
C GLY A 735 34.29 -42.49 -4.15
N VAL A 736 34.92 -43.22 -5.08
CA VAL A 736 36.30 -43.73 -4.96
C VAL A 736 37.32 -42.71 -5.49
N LEU A 737 38.44 -42.57 -4.77
CA LEU A 737 39.59 -41.75 -5.21
C LEU A 737 40.36 -42.46 -6.33
N ILE A 738 40.77 -41.71 -7.35
CA ILE A 738 41.48 -42.23 -8.52
C ILE A 738 42.84 -41.54 -8.63
N GLY A 739 43.90 -42.33 -8.78
CA GLY A 739 45.25 -41.82 -9.00
C GLY A 739 45.88 -41.20 -7.75
N THR A 740 46.96 -40.45 -7.97
CA THR A 740 47.76 -39.80 -6.93
C THR A 740 47.31 -38.36 -6.69
N ALA A 741 47.31 -37.96 -5.43
CA ALA A 741 46.95 -36.61 -5.02
C ALA A 741 48.03 -35.58 -5.41
N PHE A 742 47.61 -34.36 -5.75
CA PHE A 742 48.50 -33.23 -5.98
C PHE A 742 48.50 -32.30 -4.76
N ALA A 743 49.67 -32.02 -4.17
CA ALA A 743 49.78 -31.17 -2.99
C ALA A 743 49.70 -29.68 -3.37
N LEU A 744 48.79 -28.95 -2.72
CA LEU A 744 48.73 -27.48 -2.79
C LEU A 744 49.49 -26.87 -1.62
N ILE A 745 50.39 -25.94 -1.94
CA ILE A 745 51.27 -25.31 -0.95
C ILE A 745 50.69 -23.95 -0.57
N SER A 746 50.42 -23.74 0.72
CA SER A 746 49.94 -22.44 1.22
C SER A 746 50.94 -21.32 0.90
N GLY A 747 50.44 -20.21 0.36
CA GLY A 747 51.25 -19.09 -0.14
C GLY A 747 51.72 -19.24 -1.59
N GLN A 748 51.41 -20.36 -2.27
CA GLN A 748 51.75 -20.54 -3.68
C GLN A 748 51.01 -19.52 -4.56
N THR A 749 51.73 -18.88 -5.48
CA THR A 749 51.20 -17.88 -6.42
C THR A 749 51.28 -18.37 -7.87
N GLY A 750 50.34 -17.92 -8.70
CA GLY A 750 50.29 -18.24 -10.13
C GLY A 750 51.36 -17.52 -10.98
N PRO A 751 51.45 -17.82 -12.30
CA PRO A 751 50.49 -18.62 -13.07
C PRO A 751 50.83 -20.12 -13.13
N PHE A 752 49.84 -20.97 -12.87
CA PHE A 752 49.86 -22.39 -13.19
C PHE A 752 48.45 -22.94 -13.42
N ILE A 753 48.35 -23.91 -14.33
CA ILE A 753 47.11 -24.56 -14.76
C ILE A 753 47.17 -26.02 -14.34
N ILE A 754 46.14 -26.51 -13.68
CA ILE A 754 46.00 -27.90 -13.27
C ILE A 754 44.78 -28.49 -13.97
N VAL A 755 45.00 -29.49 -14.81
CA VAL A 755 43.92 -30.20 -15.52
C VAL A 755 43.67 -31.54 -14.84
N ILE A 756 42.42 -31.80 -14.52
CA ILE A 756 41.95 -33.06 -13.91
C ILE A 756 41.32 -33.89 -15.03
N SER A 757 42.02 -34.89 -15.54
CA SER A 757 41.50 -35.78 -16.58
C SER A 757 41.12 -37.15 -16.02
N SER A 758 40.44 -37.97 -16.82
CA SER A 758 40.18 -39.38 -16.48
C SER A 758 41.46 -40.20 -16.30
N THR A 759 42.60 -39.70 -16.78
CA THR A 759 43.91 -40.36 -16.70
C THR A 759 44.80 -39.80 -15.58
N GLY A 760 44.31 -38.86 -14.77
CA GLY A 760 45.04 -38.29 -13.63
C GLY A 760 45.13 -36.75 -13.64
N ILE A 761 46.05 -36.22 -12.83
CA ILE A 761 46.25 -34.78 -12.66
C ILE A 761 47.48 -34.35 -13.46
N THR A 762 47.33 -33.34 -14.32
CA THR A 762 48.42 -32.75 -15.11
C THR A 762 48.61 -31.29 -14.72
N VAL A 763 49.87 -30.86 -14.55
CA VAL A 763 50.19 -29.48 -14.18
C VAL A 763 51.07 -28.85 -15.25
N THR A 764 50.71 -27.63 -15.65
CA THR A 764 51.47 -26.81 -16.60
C THR A 764 51.78 -25.47 -15.94
N SER A 765 53.07 -25.18 -15.70
CA SER A 765 53.51 -23.88 -15.20
C SER A 765 53.79 -22.90 -16.35
N GLY A 766 53.58 -21.60 -16.12
CA GLY A 766 53.94 -20.53 -17.06
C GLY A 766 55.45 -20.42 -17.38
N THR A 767 56.29 -21.23 -16.74
CA THR A 767 57.74 -21.35 -16.98
C THR A 767 58.12 -22.50 -17.92
N GLY A 768 57.15 -23.20 -18.52
CA GLY A 768 57.40 -24.20 -19.56
C GLY A 768 57.72 -25.61 -19.08
N VAL A 769 57.45 -25.94 -17.81
CA VAL A 769 57.61 -27.32 -17.30
C VAL A 769 56.23 -27.94 -17.13
N SER A 770 55.92 -28.92 -18.00
CA SER A 770 54.77 -29.81 -17.83
C SER A 770 55.20 -31.00 -16.97
N SER A 771 54.52 -31.22 -15.85
CA SER A 771 54.64 -32.45 -15.07
C SER A 771 53.32 -33.21 -15.15
N THR A 772 53.34 -34.36 -15.82
CA THR A 772 52.25 -35.34 -15.76
C THR A 772 52.46 -36.22 -14.54
N VAL A 773 51.46 -36.34 -13.66
CA VAL A 773 51.49 -37.33 -12.57
C VAL A 773 50.64 -38.53 -13.02
N PRO A 774 51.25 -39.64 -13.48
CA PRO A 774 50.51 -40.77 -14.05
C PRO A 774 49.74 -41.56 -12.98
N VAL A 775 48.56 -42.07 -13.37
CA VAL A 775 47.77 -43.03 -12.58
C VAL A 775 48.52 -44.37 -12.47
N PRO A 776 48.66 -44.97 -11.26
CA PRO A 776 49.14 -46.34 -11.13
C PRO A 776 48.15 -47.30 -11.80
N THR A 777 48.63 -48.11 -12.73
CA THR A 777 47.83 -49.14 -13.41
C THR A 777 47.43 -50.21 -12.40
N VAL A 778 46.16 -50.25 -11.99
CA VAL A 778 45.62 -51.38 -11.22
C VAL A 778 45.14 -52.43 -12.21
N ALA A 779 45.82 -53.58 -12.23
CA ALA A 779 45.39 -54.75 -12.98
C ALA A 779 44.03 -55.22 -12.44
N MET A 780 43.04 -55.32 -13.33
CA MET A 780 41.76 -55.96 -13.02
C MET A 780 41.99 -57.43 -12.67
N GLY A 781 41.54 -57.83 -11.48
CA GLY A 781 41.37 -59.21 -11.04
C GLY A 781 39.97 -59.38 -10.48
#